data_AF-A0A195DUV2-F1
#
_entry.id   AF-A0A195DUV2-F1
#
_cell.length_a   1.000
_cell.length_b   1.000
_cell.length_c   1.000
_cell.angle_alpha   90.00
_cell.angle_beta   90.00
_cell.angle_gamma   90.00
#
_symmetry.space_group_name_H-M   'P 1'
#
loop_
_entity.id
_entity.type
_entity.pdbx_description
1 polymer ?
#
loop_
_entity_poly.entity_id
_entity_poly.type
_entity_poly.pdbx_seq_one_letter_code
_entity_poly.pdbx_strand_id
1 'polypeptide(L)'
;MKISKSTIVLLVLMLIFSILMANIADLISINPHFPDETLGDNNGEIQWTEPKYYNIANSYNHLIWFLQITDIHISIFRDPSRLSEFKEFCNVTVNSIQPRVVLASGDLTDAIVKDGFGSKQEHREWQHYKYIIDQTNVSKKVLWLDVRGNHDNFDIINFDSKNNYYLYYSIQGKKHPRSYMYNIDTGLETYSFIAIDACLKPGPKRPFNFIGILDQDEINRIQQLINRSKESNAAYAVVFGHYPTSSIISQADTNIRNILGSHKESMVYLCGHFHTFGNMVPNMYSLQKAGFLELELADWKDNRMYRLAAIDHGQFSFIDIKHNDWPVILITNPKNVLFMMPQKENLESIIKSTHVRILAFSTVPLKTVEIQLDNDIWQKCSHVNGPLYILPWNSTKYKEGIHQITVRVVDNENRRKIVSYSFSLDGSWLSVSILPKLILMVNIVYIFQFLFLVTLILAIIPLCFLRFVHMYYKRSKSLNNFKFMKIWLLLLINVYLYSITFHDLDNRIELPRRRMKFFHLWLRKLWILSAVDRVFYGLVLYTLYFAIGPWTIGEIIEDHTGVIFVWGTFIGNMYLPGGLTYAYGFLQLLCFHLPLTIILAHHIDRRLRDVECPSRVLSKFHTVWRLLPILIIILLQLVLGYFLYLEYGTTAILLCPLRTGSIIVAAALSYSIATMPVSCLRSAASVWCPNGAIDNNNAIQ
;
A
#
# COMPACT_ATOMS: atom_id res chain seq x y z
N MET A 1 -13.23 9.87 -44.97
CA MET A 1 -12.04 9.25 -44.35
C MET A 1 -12.43 7.90 -43.75
N LYS A 2 -11.81 6.78 -44.14
CA LYS A 2 -12.04 5.49 -43.49
C LYS A 2 -11.18 5.42 -42.23
N ILE A 3 -11.82 5.44 -41.04
CA ILE A 3 -11.11 5.24 -39.77
C ILE A 3 -10.59 3.79 -39.75
N SER A 4 -9.28 3.63 -39.56
CA SER A 4 -8.68 2.30 -39.52
C SER A 4 -9.09 1.56 -38.24
N LYS A 5 -9.22 0.22 -38.30
CA LYS A 5 -9.56 -0.58 -37.10
C LYS A 5 -8.51 -0.45 -35.99
N SER A 6 -7.25 -0.24 -36.34
CA SER A 6 -6.18 0.11 -35.39
C SER A 6 -6.41 1.46 -34.71
N THR A 7 -6.94 2.44 -35.43
CA THR A 7 -7.35 3.73 -34.84
C THR A 7 -8.49 3.52 -33.85
N ILE A 8 -9.46 2.66 -34.16
CA ILE A 8 -10.57 2.34 -33.23
C ILE A 8 -10.03 1.66 -31.96
N VAL A 9 -9.14 0.67 -32.09
CA VAL A 9 -8.52 0.01 -30.91
C VAL A 9 -7.72 1.00 -30.08
N LEU A 10 -6.92 1.87 -30.71
CA LEU A 10 -6.18 2.91 -30.01
C LEU A 10 -7.12 3.87 -29.28
N LEU A 11 -8.20 4.33 -29.92
CA LEU A 11 -9.20 5.21 -29.31
C LEU A 11 -9.92 4.52 -28.13
N VAL A 12 -10.23 3.24 -28.24
CA VAL A 12 -10.81 2.46 -27.12
C VAL A 12 -9.82 2.34 -25.98
N LEU A 13 -8.54 2.05 -26.25
CA LEU A 13 -7.50 2.00 -25.21
C LEU A 13 -7.28 3.37 -24.56
N MET A 14 -7.28 4.45 -25.34
CA MET A 14 -7.19 5.82 -24.83
C MET A 14 -8.41 6.19 -24.00
N LEU A 15 -9.61 5.76 -24.39
CA LEU A 15 -10.84 5.97 -23.62
C LEU A 15 -10.79 5.20 -22.30
N ILE A 16 -10.40 3.91 -22.32
CA ILE A 16 -10.24 3.10 -21.10
C ILE A 16 -9.19 3.73 -20.17
N PHE A 17 -8.05 4.14 -20.73
CA PHE A 17 -7.00 4.82 -19.97
C PHE A 17 -7.51 6.16 -19.41
N SER A 18 -8.27 6.94 -20.18
CA SER A 18 -8.84 8.21 -19.73
C SER A 18 -9.88 8.01 -18.64
N ILE A 19 -10.74 6.99 -18.73
CA ILE A 19 -11.70 6.63 -17.68
C ILE A 19 -10.96 6.18 -16.42
N LEU A 20 -9.91 5.38 -16.56
CA LEU A 20 -9.07 4.95 -15.44
C LEU A 20 -8.41 6.16 -14.77
N MET A 21 -7.80 7.05 -15.54
CA MET A 21 -7.18 8.27 -15.03
C MET A 21 -8.18 9.21 -14.39
N ALA A 22 -9.39 9.33 -14.95
CA ALA A 22 -10.48 10.11 -14.36
C ALA A 22 -10.92 9.52 -13.01
N ASN A 23 -11.08 8.20 -12.91
CA ASN A 23 -11.43 7.52 -11.67
C ASN A 23 -10.34 7.66 -10.60
N ILE A 24 -9.06 7.53 -10.98
CA ILE A 24 -7.94 7.75 -10.06
C ILE A 24 -7.89 9.22 -9.61
N ALA A 25 -8.05 10.16 -10.54
CA ALA A 25 -8.08 11.58 -10.23
C ALA A 25 -9.24 11.91 -9.28
N ASP A 26 -10.41 11.32 -9.48
CA ASP A 26 -11.56 11.49 -8.59
C ASP A 26 -11.31 10.91 -7.19
N LEU A 27 -10.66 9.75 -7.07
CA LEU A 27 -10.32 9.15 -5.78
C LEU A 27 -9.42 10.03 -4.92
N ILE A 28 -8.52 10.79 -5.54
CA ILE A 28 -7.60 11.71 -4.84
C ILE A 28 -8.00 13.19 -4.93
N SER A 29 -9.11 13.48 -5.60
CA SER A 29 -9.63 14.84 -5.70
C SER A 29 -10.17 15.24 -4.33
N ILE A 30 -9.79 16.42 -3.89
CA ILE A 30 -10.26 16.99 -2.63
C ILE A 30 -10.69 18.41 -2.94
N ASN A 31 -11.94 18.72 -2.62
CA ASN A 31 -12.40 20.09 -2.58
C ASN A 31 -12.46 20.52 -1.10
N PRO A 32 -11.48 21.26 -0.59
CA PRO A 32 -11.37 21.54 0.84
C PRO A 32 -12.51 22.42 1.37
N HIS A 33 -13.23 23.13 0.49
CA HIS A 33 -14.30 24.08 0.84
C HIS A 33 -15.71 23.47 0.83
N PHE A 34 -15.88 22.27 0.28
CA PHE A 34 -17.19 21.61 0.20
C PHE A 34 -17.13 20.24 0.89
N PRO A 35 -18.04 19.94 1.84
CA PRO A 35 -18.17 18.60 2.41
C PRO A 35 -18.47 17.57 1.31
N ASP A 36 -18.00 16.34 1.49
CA ASP A 36 -18.43 15.21 0.66
C ASP A 36 -19.90 14.90 0.96
N GLU A 37 -20.79 15.12 -0.02
CA GLU A 37 -22.24 14.90 0.11
C GLU A 37 -22.61 13.45 0.49
N THR A 38 -21.67 12.50 0.29
CA THR A 38 -21.87 11.07 0.59
C THR A 38 -21.73 10.70 2.06
N LEU A 39 -21.36 11.63 2.94
CA LEU A 39 -21.32 11.44 4.40
C LEU A 39 -22.69 11.63 5.08
N GLY A 40 -23.75 11.85 4.30
CA GLY A 40 -25.13 11.92 4.79
C GLY A 40 -25.66 10.57 5.25
N ASP A 41 -26.05 10.46 6.52
CA ASP A 41 -26.90 9.37 6.98
C ASP A 41 -28.26 9.42 6.26
N ASN A 42 -28.87 8.27 6.01
CA ASN A 42 -30.14 8.08 5.28
C ASN A 42 -31.39 8.78 5.89
N ASN A 43 -31.22 9.65 6.89
CA ASN A 43 -32.31 10.28 7.64
C ASN A 43 -32.44 11.81 7.48
N GLY A 44 -31.70 12.44 6.56
CA GLY A 44 -31.95 13.84 6.18
C GLY A 44 -31.52 14.89 7.21
N GLU A 45 -30.91 15.96 6.70
CA GLU A 45 -30.44 17.17 7.41
C GLU A 45 -29.32 16.95 8.45
N ILE A 46 -28.07 16.91 7.97
CA ILE A 46 -26.93 17.28 8.80
C ILE A 46 -26.97 18.80 8.96
N GLN A 47 -27.39 19.28 10.13
CA GLN A 47 -27.24 20.67 10.53
C GLN A 47 -25.75 20.93 10.80
N TRP A 48 -24.97 21.20 9.75
CA TRP A 48 -23.54 21.49 9.86
C TRP A 48 -23.35 22.81 10.62
N THR A 49 -23.21 22.74 11.94
CA THR A 49 -22.72 23.87 12.74
C THR A 49 -21.33 24.26 12.26
N GLU A 50 -21.02 25.55 12.15
CA GLU A 50 -19.69 26.02 11.74
C GLU A 50 -18.61 25.65 12.78
N PRO A 51 -17.33 25.46 12.40
CA PRO A 51 -16.24 25.25 13.36
C PRO A 51 -16.18 26.40 14.38
N LYS A 52 -15.90 26.06 15.65
CA LYS A 52 -15.87 27.04 16.76
C LYS A 52 -14.90 28.19 16.46
N TYR A 53 -15.39 29.41 16.61
CA TYR A 53 -14.59 30.63 16.45
C TYR A 53 -13.73 30.88 17.70
N TYR A 54 -12.49 31.32 17.50
CA TYR A 54 -11.57 31.73 18.56
C TYR A 54 -10.98 33.11 18.28
N ASN A 55 -10.82 33.91 19.34
CA ASN A 55 -10.04 35.14 19.26
C ASN A 55 -8.56 34.85 19.49
N ILE A 56 -7.80 34.74 18.39
CA ILE A 56 -6.37 34.42 18.43
C ILE A 56 -5.55 35.68 18.74
N ALA A 57 -5.10 35.76 20.00
CA ALA A 57 -4.33 36.87 20.53
C ALA A 57 -3.06 36.38 21.25
N ASN A 58 -2.71 37.03 22.36
CA ASN A 58 -1.52 36.74 23.16
C ASN A 58 -1.74 35.68 24.26
N SER A 59 -2.93 35.08 24.34
CA SER A 59 -3.29 34.14 25.41
C SER A 59 -2.55 32.80 25.29
N TYR A 60 -2.21 32.21 26.43
CA TYR A 60 -1.69 30.84 26.52
C TYR A 60 -2.81 29.78 26.62
N ASN A 61 -4.07 30.21 26.71
CA ASN A 61 -5.23 29.32 26.76
C ASN A 61 -5.50 28.67 25.39
N HIS A 62 -6.31 27.60 25.38
CA HIS A 62 -6.69 26.85 24.19
C HIS A 62 -5.51 26.28 23.39
N LEU A 63 -4.39 26.02 24.08
CA LEU A 63 -3.16 25.48 23.51
C LEU A 63 -2.82 24.13 24.17
N ILE A 64 -2.63 23.11 23.34
CA ILE A 64 -2.04 21.83 23.72
C ILE A 64 -0.98 21.44 22.69
N TRP A 65 0.12 20.84 23.13
CA TRP A 65 1.08 20.18 22.25
C TRP A 65 1.44 18.80 22.76
N PHE A 66 1.76 17.92 21.82
CA PHE A 66 2.03 16.51 22.05
C PHE A 66 3.06 15.99 21.04
N LEU A 67 3.64 14.83 21.34
CA LEU A 67 4.58 14.16 20.44
C LEU A 67 3.98 12.87 19.88
N GLN A 68 4.42 12.48 18.69
CA GLN A 68 4.23 11.14 18.13
C GLN A 68 5.61 10.54 17.82
N ILE A 69 5.80 9.27 18.17
CA ILE A 69 6.88 8.40 17.74
C ILE A 69 6.26 7.11 17.20
N THR A 70 6.85 6.51 16.18
CA THR A 70 6.32 5.31 15.52
C THR A 70 7.45 4.43 15.04
N ASP A 71 7.16 3.14 14.81
CA ASP A 71 8.07 2.22 14.16
C ASP A 71 9.44 2.25 14.88
N ILE A 72 9.39 2.02 16.20
CA ILE A 72 10.55 2.04 17.10
C ILE A 72 11.47 0.86 16.77
N HIS A 73 10.87 -0.29 16.46
CA HIS A 73 11.55 -1.53 16.12
C HIS A 73 12.72 -1.81 17.05
N ILE A 74 12.48 -1.88 18.37
CA ILE A 74 13.53 -2.29 19.30
C ILE A 74 14.01 -3.67 18.87
N SER A 75 15.29 -3.77 18.54
CA SER A 75 15.91 -5.00 18.07
C SER A 75 17.12 -5.35 18.92
N ILE A 76 17.23 -6.63 19.30
CA ILE A 76 18.45 -7.15 19.94
C ILE A 76 19.49 -7.63 18.92
N PHE A 77 19.14 -7.69 17.63
CA PHE A 77 19.99 -8.25 16.58
C PHE A 77 20.55 -7.20 15.62
N ARG A 78 19.87 -6.06 15.49
CA ARG A 78 20.18 -5.03 14.50
C ARG A 78 20.29 -3.68 15.17
N ASP A 79 21.21 -2.86 14.70
CA ASP A 79 21.41 -1.46 15.10
C ASP A 79 21.16 -1.18 16.60
N PRO A 80 22.17 -1.42 17.46
CA PRO A 80 22.04 -1.20 18.90
C PRO A 80 21.82 0.28 19.28
N SER A 81 22.13 1.22 18.37
CA SER A 81 21.95 2.66 18.64
C SER A 81 20.48 3.03 18.83
N ARG A 82 19.55 2.27 18.20
CA ARG A 82 18.09 2.44 18.36
C ARG A 82 17.67 2.53 19.83
N LEU A 83 18.21 1.66 20.69
CA LEU A 83 17.85 1.62 22.10
C LEU A 83 18.42 2.82 22.86
N SER A 84 19.70 3.16 22.66
CA SER A 84 20.32 4.30 23.33
C SER A 84 19.68 5.61 22.93
N GLU A 85 19.37 5.78 21.65
CA GLU A 85 18.74 7.00 21.14
C GLU A 85 17.26 7.06 21.56
N PHE A 86 16.53 5.94 21.62
CA PHE A 86 15.16 5.92 22.15
C PHE A 86 15.13 6.33 23.63
N LYS A 87 16.15 5.89 24.39
CA LYS A 87 16.36 6.36 25.77
C LYS A 87 16.67 7.84 25.84
N GLU A 88 17.49 8.38 24.92
CA GLU A 88 17.74 9.83 24.81
C GLU A 88 16.47 10.59 24.45
N PHE A 89 15.64 10.11 23.53
CA PHE A 89 14.35 10.71 23.23
C PHE A 89 13.49 10.83 24.49
N CYS A 90 13.37 9.75 25.27
CA CYS A 90 12.61 9.74 26.52
C CYS A 90 13.21 10.67 27.60
N ASN A 91 14.53 10.80 27.68
CA ASN A 91 15.21 11.57 28.73
C ASN A 91 15.50 13.03 28.39
N VAL A 92 15.76 13.35 27.12
CA VAL A 92 16.17 14.66 26.66
C VAL A 92 15.01 15.30 25.93
N THR A 93 14.55 14.71 24.83
CA THR A 93 13.51 15.30 23.97
C THR A 93 12.19 15.49 24.71
N VAL A 94 11.67 14.46 25.38
CA VAL A 94 10.42 14.58 26.16
C VAL A 94 10.57 15.59 27.30
N ASN A 95 11.71 15.62 27.99
CA ASN A 95 11.93 16.56 29.10
C ASN A 95 12.10 18.01 28.63
N SER A 96 12.68 18.23 27.45
CA SER A 96 12.88 19.58 26.89
C SER A 96 11.62 20.13 26.21
N ILE A 97 10.80 19.27 25.58
CA ILE A 97 9.54 19.69 24.95
C ILE A 97 8.40 19.77 25.96
N GLN A 98 8.44 18.95 27.02
CA GLN A 98 7.39 18.85 28.04
C GLN A 98 5.97 18.71 27.43
N PRO A 99 5.75 17.76 26.50
CA PRO A 99 4.45 17.57 25.89
C PRO A 99 3.41 17.09 26.91
N ARG A 100 2.12 17.33 26.64
CA ARG A 100 1.03 16.79 27.48
C ARG A 100 0.82 15.29 27.26
N VAL A 101 1.09 14.80 26.05
CA VAL A 101 0.93 13.41 25.63
C VAL A 101 2.08 13.00 24.71
N VAL A 102 2.51 11.74 24.78
CA VAL A 102 3.33 11.09 23.75
C VAL A 102 2.57 9.89 23.20
N LEU A 103 2.41 9.85 21.88
CA LEU A 103 1.78 8.77 21.14
C LEU A 103 2.87 7.86 20.59
N ALA A 104 2.86 6.58 20.96
CA ALA A 104 3.72 5.54 20.38
C ALA A 104 2.87 4.66 19.44
N SER A 105 2.85 5.01 18.16
CA SER A 105 1.86 4.52 17.19
C SER A 105 2.20 3.18 16.52
N GLY A 106 2.74 2.22 17.28
CA GLY A 106 2.98 0.85 16.81
C GLY A 106 4.40 0.53 16.40
N ASP A 107 4.61 -0.75 16.12
CA ASP A 107 5.89 -1.41 15.87
C ASP A 107 6.94 -1.03 16.92
N LEU A 108 6.58 -1.30 18.18
CA LEU A 108 7.41 -1.03 19.35
C LEU A 108 8.64 -1.94 19.35
N THR A 109 8.48 -3.18 18.89
CA THR A 109 9.52 -4.21 18.77
C THR A 109 9.80 -4.59 17.32
N ASP A 110 10.97 -5.17 17.05
CA ASP A 110 11.34 -5.57 15.69
C ASP A 110 10.76 -6.93 15.33
N ALA A 111 10.66 -7.89 16.26
CA ALA A 111 10.06 -9.21 16.05
C ALA A 111 10.56 -9.97 14.79
N ILE A 112 11.79 -9.65 14.37
CA ILE A 112 12.49 -10.31 13.26
C ILE A 112 13.66 -11.09 13.85
N VAL A 113 13.73 -12.38 13.55
CA VAL A 113 14.78 -13.27 14.05
C VAL A 113 16.16 -12.89 13.53
N LYS A 114 17.20 -13.46 14.15
CA LYS A 114 18.61 -13.11 13.92
C LYS A 114 19.05 -13.16 12.46
N ASP A 115 18.52 -14.11 11.67
CA ASP A 115 18.89 -14.27 10.25
C ASP A 115 18.27 -13.22 9.32
N GLY A 116 17.28 -12.46 9.78
CA GLY A 116 16.59 -11.42 9.02
C GLY A 116 15.46 -11.86 8.12
N PHE A 117 15.14 -13.15 8.11
CA PHE A 117 14.09 -13.68 7.25
C PHE A 117 12.83 -13.99 8.04
N GLY A 118 12.93 -14.80 9.09
CA GLY A 118 11.78 -15.20 9.90
C GLY A 118 11.27 -14.11 10.85
N SER A 119 10.02 -14.27 11.30
CA SER A 119 9.35 -13.38 12.25
C SER A 119 8.70 -14.14 13.40
N LYS A 120 8.87 -13.61 14.61
CA LYS A 120 8.23 -14.07 15.85
C LYS A 120 8.42 -13.04 16.96
N GLN A 121 7.60 -13.12 18.00
CA GLN A 121 7.80 -12.28 19.18
C GLN A 121 9.11 -12.62 19.91
N GLU A 122 9.97 -11.62 20.10
CA GLU A 122 11.19 -11.78 20.88
C GLU A 122 11.10 -11.11 22.24
N HIS A 123 11.03 -11.94 23.29
CA HIS A 123 10.76 -11.50 24.65
C HIS A 123 11.74 -10.44 25.17
N ARG A 124 13.02 -10.55 24.80
CA ARG A 124 14.06 -9.59 25.22
C ARG A 124 13.85 -8.19 24.62
N GLU A 125 13.28 -8.07 23.43
CA GLU A 125 12.97 -6.76 22.83
C GLU A 125 11.91 -6.02 23.66
N TRP A 126 10.88 -6.74 24.08
CA TRP A 126 9.85 -6.25 25.00
C TRP A 126 10.40 -5.89 26.39
N GLN A 127 11.33 -6.70 26.92
CA GLN A 127 12.04 -6.38 28.16
C GLN A 127 12.83 -5.08 28.03
N HIS A 128 13.51 -4.85 26.90
CA HIS A 128 14.23 -3.61 26.63
C HIS A 128 13.29 -2.40 26.49
N TYR A 129 12.17 -2.55 25.79
CA TYR A 129 11.14 -1.50 25.71
C TYR A 129 10.71 -1.05 27.11
N LYS A 130 10.23 -2.01 27.92
CA LYS A 130 9.77 -1.76 29.28
C LYS A 130 10.87 -1.18 30.17
N TYR A 131 12.08 -1.73 30.08
CA TYR A 131 13.23 -1.25 30.83
C TYR A 131 13.54 0.22 30.53
N ILE A 132 13.52 0.64 29.26
CA ILE A 132 13.76 2.05 28.90
C ILE A 132 12.65 2.94 29.46
N ILE A 133 11.38 2.56 29.31
CA ILE A 133 10.27 3.35 29.85
C ILE A 133 10.38 3.52 31.38
N ASP A 134 10.69 2.44 32.10
CA ASP A 134 10.82 2.45 33.56
C ASP A 134 12.09 3.20 34.01
N GLN A 135 13.24 2.98 33.37
CA GLN A 135 14.50 3.62 33.72
C GLN A 135 14.44 5.13 33.54
N THR A 136 13.82 5.60 32.46
CA THR A 136 13.68 7.04 32.15
C THR A 136 12.57 7.71 32.96
N ASN A 137 11.74 6.91 33.64
CA ASN A 137 10.50 7.32 34.30
C ASN A 137 9.59 8.14 33.38
N VAL A 138 9.66 7.95 32.05
CA VAL A 138 8.97 8.82 31.08
C VAL A 138 7.45 8.78 31.28
N SER A 139 6.89 7.61 31.59
CA SER A 139 5.46 7.42 31.86
C SER A 139 4.96 8.12 33.13
N LYS A 140 5.86 8.54 34.03
CA LYS A 140 5.51 9.38 35.20
C LYS A 140 5.57 10.87 34.89
N LYS A 141 6.27 11.25 33.81
CA LYS A 141 6.48 12.65 33.41
C LYS A 141 5.44 13.11 32.39
N VAL A 142 5.01 12.20 31.52
CA VAL A 142 4.03 12.46 30.46
C VAL A 142 3.09 11.26 30.33
N LEU A 143 1.86 11.53 29.89
CA LEU A 143 0.96 10.47 29.48
C LEU A 143 1.49 9.79 28.21
N TRP A 144 1.94 8.54 28.36
CA TRP A 144 2.47 7.72 27.27
C TRP A 144 1.38 6.78 26.76
N LEU A 145 0.95 6.96 25.52
CA LEU A 145 -0.12 6.18 24.89
C LEU A 145 0.46 5.32 23.77
N ASP A 146 0.68 4.03 24.04
CA ASP A 146 1.14 3.07 23.05
C ASP A 146 -0.02 2.25 22.44
N VAL A 147 0.14 1.88 21.18
CA VAL A 147 -0.71 0.93 20.47
C VAL A 147 0.19 -0.06 19.72
N ARG A 148 -0.32 -1.22 19.37
CA ARG A 148 0.43 -2.25 18.63
C ARG A 148 0.54 -1.92 17.15
N GLY A 149 1.66 -2.32 16.55
CA GLY A 149 1.77 -2.50 15.10
C GLY A 149 1.83 -3.97 14.69
N ASN A 150 2.05 -4.24 13.40
CA ASN A 150 2.07 -5.60 12.89
C ASN A 150 3.25 -6.42 13.45
N HIS A 151 4.40 -5.78 13.70
CA HIS A 151 5.56 -6.45 14.32
C HIS A 151 5.28 -6.87 15.76
N ASP A 152 4.48 -6.08 16.49
CA ASP A 152 4.03 -6.41 17.85
C ASP A 152 2.94 -7.51 17.86
N ASN A 153 2.51 -7.96 16.68
CA ASN A 153 1.45 -8.95 16.47
C ASN A 153 1.90 -10.14 15.61
N PHE A 154 3.19 -10.30 15.30
CA PHE A 154 3.67 -11.50 14.61
C PHE A 154 3.59 -12.73 15.50
N ASP A 155 3.17 -13.85 14.93
CA ASP A 155 3.21 -15.17 15.55
C ASP A 155 2.34 -15.30 16.81
N ILE A 156 1.19 -14.61 16.84
CA ILE A 156 0.27 -14.58 18.00
C ILE A 156 -1.08 -15.19 17.61
N ILE A 157 -1.43 -16.32 18.21
CA ILE A 157 -2.71 -17.00 17.91
C ILE A 157 -3.94 -16.28 18.47
N ASN A 158 -3.87 -15.70 19.67
CA ASN A 158 -4.96 -14.93 20.27
C ASN A 158 -4.42 -14.01 21.38
N PHE A 159 -5.32 -13.25 22.02
CA PHE A 159 -4.93 -12.29 23.07
C PHE A 159 -4.32 -12.95 24.30
N ASP A 160 -4.81 -14.13 24.68
CA ASP A 160 -4.38 -14.84 25.90
C ASP A 160 -3.08 -15.62 25.70
N SER A 161 -2.51 -15.58 24.48
CA SER A 161 -1.24 -16.23 24.18
C SER A 161 -0.11 -15.73 25.08
N LYS A 162 0.70 -16.65 25.57
CA LYS A 162 1.86 -16.34 26.44
C LYS A 162 2.89 -15.44 25.75
N ASN A 163 2.98 -15.52 24.43
CA ASN A 163 3.88 -14.70 23.61
C ASN A 163 3.28 -13.35 23.21
N ASN A 164 2.03 -13.01 23.60
CA ASN A 164 1.46 -11.67 23.43
C ASN A 164 2.03 -10.69 24.47
N TYR A 165 3.30 -10.34 24.31
CA TYR A 165 4.06 -9.55 25.26
C TYR A 165 3.58 -8.10 25.41
N TYR A 166 2.87 -7.56 24.41
CA TYR A 166 2.27 -6.23 24.51
C TYR A 166 1.42 -6.07 25.77
N LEU A 167 0.61 -7.06 26.14
CA LEU A 167 -0.26 -7.01 27.33
C LEU A 167 0.52 -6.85 28.65
N TYR A 168 1.78 -7.24 28.67
CA TYR A 168 2.60 -7.30 29.88
C TYR A 168 3.70 -6.23 29.93
N TYR A 169 4.22 -5.82 28.77
CA TYR A 169 5.40 -4.97 28.66
C TYR A 169 5.12 -3.56 28.12
N SER A 170 4.01 -3.34 27.42
CA SER A 170 3.60 -1.98 27.04
C SER A 170 2.93 -1.25 28.21
N ILE A 171 2.75 0.05 28.07
CA ILE A 171 2.15 0.89 29.11
C ILE A 171 0.63 0.75 29.11
N GLN A 172 0.00 0.72 27.94
CA GLN A 172 -1.46 0.68 27.83
C GLN A 172 -2.00 -0.73 27.69
N GLY A 173 -1.22 -1.69 27.18
CA GLY A 173 -1.70 -3.02 26.80
C GLY A 173 -2.39 -3.80 27.91
N LYS A 174 -1.93 -3.68 29.17
CA LYS A 174 -2.55 -4.35 30.32
C LYS A 174 -3.99 -3.89 30.56
N LYS A 175 -4.27 -2.60 30.40
CA LYS A 175 -5.60 -1.99 30.63
C LYS A 175 -6.43 -1.96 29.35
N HIS A 176 -5.75 -1.85 28.22
CA HIS A 176 -6.33 -1.60 26.91
C HIS A 176 -5.69 -2.56 25.88
N PRO A 177 -6.19 -3.81 25.80
CA PRO A 177 -5.67 -4.80 24.85
C PRO A 177 -5.99 -4.47 23.37
N ARG A 178 -6.97 -3.58 23.14
CA ARG A 178 -7.50 -3.14 21.84
C ARG A 178 -7.64 -1.61 21.83
N SER A 179 -8.36 -1.04 20.87
CA SER A 179 -8.65 0.39 20.79
C SER A 179 -9.17 0.97 22.11
N TYR A 180 -8.73 2.18 22.42
CA TYR A 180 -9.02 2.87 23.68
C TYR A 180 -9.01 4.39 23.49
N MET A 181 -9.43 5.11 24.53
CA MET A 181 -9.45 6.57 24.54
C MET A 181 -9.02 7.13 25.90
N TYR A 182 -8.34 8.27 25.87
CA TYR A 182 -8.07 9.11 27.02
C TYR A 182 -8.54 10.55 26.74
N ASN A 183 -9.13 11.17 27.77
CA ASN A 183 -9.42 12.60 27.74
C ASN A 183 -8.39 13.35 28.58
N ILE A 184 -7.96 14.51 28.08
CA ILE A 184 -6.96 15.35 28.71
C ILE A 184 -7.47 16.77 28.82
N ASP A 185 -7.60 17.24 30.06
CA ASP A 185 -7.94 18.62 30.35
C ASP A 185 -6.69 19.48 30.31
N THR A 186 -6.70 20.50 29.45
CA THR A 186 -5.60 21.48 29.35
C THR A 186 -6.17 22.87 29.23
N GLY A 187 -5.93 23.69 30.26
CA GLY A 187 -6.51 25.03 30.36
C GLY A 187 -8.04 24.95 30.50
N LEU A 188 -8.76 25.42 29.49
CA LEU A 188 -10.22 25.52 29.47
C LEU A 188 -10.90 24.46 28.59
N GLU A 189 -10.12 23.58 27.96
CA GLU A 189 -10.62 22.63 26.97
C GLU A 189 -10.22 21.20 27.34
N THR A 190 -11.09 20.26 26.97
CA THR A 190 -10.81 18.82 27.03
C THR A 190 -10.45 18.32 25.63
N TYR A 191 -9.41 17.51 25.52
CA TYR A 191 -8.95 16.90 24.27
C TYR A 191 -9.01 15.38 24.36
N SER A 192 -9.60 14.73 23.36
CA SER A 192 -9.68 13.28 23.26
C SER A 192 -8.50 12.72 22.45
N PHE A 193 -7.85 11.68 22.96
CA PHE A 193 -6.86 10.89 22.23
C PHE A 193 -7.40 9.48 22.07
N ILE A 194 -7.65 9.06 20.82
CA ILE A 194 -8.28 7.77 20.49
C ILE A 194 -7.25 6.90 19.77
N ALA A 195 -6.92 5.76 20.37
CA ALA A 195 -6.04 4.75 19.79
C ALA A 195 -6.86 3.71 19.02
N ILE A 196 -6.45 3.38 17.78
CA ILE A 196 -7.06 2.36 16.94
C ILE A 196 -6.10 1.18 16.75
N ASP A 197 -6.56 -0.01 17.13
CA ASP A 197 -5.84 -1.28 16.91
C ASP A 197 -6.46 -2.08 15.75
N ALA A 198 -5.81 -2.05 14.60
CA ALA A 198 -6.18 -2.84 13.42
C ALA A 198 -5.32 -4.11 13.25
N CYS A 199 -4.61 -4.56 14.29
CA CYS A 199 -3.83 -5.79 14.23
C CYS A 199 -4.72 -7.02 14.05
N LEU A 200 -4.27 -7.96 13.22
CA LEU A 200 -4.98 -9.20 12.87
C LEU A 200 -5.19 -10.12 14.08
N LYS A 201 -6.28 -10.87 14.06
CA LYS A 201 -6.58 -11.94 15.03
C LYS A 201 -7.00 -13.20 14.29
N PRO A 202 -6.16 -14.25 14.21
CA PRO A 202 -4.80 -14.34 14.76
C PRO A 202 -3.80 -13.45 13.98
N GLY A 203 -2.64 -13.19 14.57
CA GLY A 203 -1.53 -12.48 13.94
C GLY A 203 -0.50 -13.44 13.34
N PRO A 204 -0.56 -13.72 12.02
CA PRO A 204 0.36 -14.67 11.40
C PRO A 204 1.79 -14.11 11.32
N LYS A 205 2.72 -14.98 10.96
CA LYS A 205 4.07 -14.59 10.55
C LYS A 205 4.05 -13.72 9.28
N ARG A 206 5.18 -13.08 8.97
CA ARG A 206 5.39 -12.36 7.71
C ARG A 206 5.23 -13.29 6.51
N PRO A 207 4.93 -12.79 5.31
CA PRO A 207 4.61 -11.42 4.97
C PRO A 207 3.11 -11.09 5.10
N PHE A 208 2.26 -12.04 5.49
CA PHE A 208 0.80 -11.88 5.37
C PHE A 208 0.17 -11.01 6.46
N ASN A 209 0.92 -10.71 7.53
CA ASN A 209 0.56 -9.76 8.59
C ASN A 209 1.05 -8.34 8.24
N PHE A 210 0.57 -7.79 7.11
CA PHE A 210 0.90 -6.43 6.65
C PHE A 210 -0.35 -5.56 6.44
N ILE A 211 -1.52 -6.18 6.22
CA ILE A 211 -2.77 -5.45 6.00
C ILE A 211 -3.60 -5.52 7.28
N GLY A 212 -3.91 -4.36 7.86
CA GLY A 212 -4.74 -4.26 9.06
C GLY A 212 -6.19 -4.68 8.82
N ILE A 213 -6.85 -5.18 9.86
CA ILE A 213 -8.26 -5.62 9.80
C ILE A 213 -9.02 -5.05 10.98
N LEU A 214 -10.15 -4.42 10.68
CA LEU A 214 -11.16 -4.05 11.66
C LEU A 214 -12.38 -4.95 11.43
N ASP A 215 -12.59 -5.88 12.35
CA ASP A 215 -13.81 -6.69 12.40
C ASP A 215 -14.99 -5.85 12.92
N GLN A 216 -16.19 -6.41 12.87
CA GLN A 216 -17.41 -5.69 13.27
C GLN A 216 -17.36 -5.24 14.73
N ASP A 217 -16.80 -6.06 15.62
CA ASP A 217 -16.71 -5.76 17.05
C ASP A 217 -15.77 -4.55 17.29
N GLU A 218 -14.63 -4.51 16.59
CA GLU A 218 -13.70 -3.39 16.68
C GLU A 218 -14.28 -2.12 16.08
N ILE A 219 -14.99 -2.21 14.95
CA ILE A 219 -15.70 -1.06 14.34
C ILE A 219 -16.74 -0.49 15.32
N ASN A 220 -17.57 -1.35 15.91
CA ASN A 220 -18.56 -0.95 16.92
C ASN A 220 -17.88 -0.27 18.11
N ARG A 221 -16.74 -0.81 18.56
CA ARG A 221 -15.95 -0.22 19.65
C ARG A 221 -15.39 1.15 19.28
N ILE A 222 -14.85 1.32 18.08
CA ILE A 222 -14.34 2.63 17.62
C ILE A 222 -15.46 3.67 17.55
N GLN A 223 -16.63 3.30 17.04
CA GLN A 223 -17.82 4.17 17.04
C GLN A 223 -18.23 4.57 18.46
N GLN A 224 -18.22 3.63 19.41
CA GLN A 224 -18.47 3.93 20.82
C GLN A 224 -17.44 4.90 21.41
N LEU A 225 -16.16 4.74 21.10
CA LEU A 225 -15.10 5.66 21.57
C LEU A 225 -15.32 7.08 21.02
N ILE A 226 -15.69 7.19 19.74
CA ILE A 226 -16.01 8.48 19.12
C ILE A 226 -17.26 9.12 19.74
N ASN A 227 -18.30 8.34 20.01
CA ASN A 227 -19.50 8.86 20.68
C ASN A 227 -19.18 9.32 22.10
N ARG A 228 -18.36 8.58 22.84
CA ARG A 228 -17.88 9.01 24.17
C ARG A 228 -17.06 10.30 24.13
N SER A 229 -16.26 10.51 23.07
CA SER A 229 -15.57 11.78 22.85
C SER A 229 -16.57 12.94 22.76
N LYS A 230 -17.64 12.77 21.97
CA LYS A 230 -18.73 13.75 21.83
C LYS A 230 -19.45 14.01 23.17
N GLU A 231 -19.83 12.95 23.87
CA GLU A 231 -20.52 13.04 25.18
C GLU A 231 -19.68 13.72 26.26
N SER A 232 -18.35 13.61 26.17
CA SER A 232 -17.43 14.26 27.10
C SER A 232 -17.21 15.76 26.86
N ASN A 233 -17.89 16.33 25.85
CA ASN A 233 -17.70 17.72 25.41
C ASN A 233 -16.23 18.04 25.06
N ALA A 234 -15.49 17.05 24.55
CA ALA A 234 -14.13 17.28 24.09
C ALA A 234 -14.14 18.27 22.92
N ALA A 235 -13.30 19.29 23.00
CA ALA A 235 -13.19 20.33 21.98
C ALA A 235 -12.65 19.78 20.67
N TYR A 236 -11.69 18.85 20.76
CA TYR A 236 -11.03 18.20 19.63
C TYR A 236 -10.62 16.77 19.97
N ALA A 237 -10.57 15.93 18.94
CA ALA A 237 -10.08 14.56 19.00
C ALA A 237 -8.87 14.38 18.07
N VAL A 238 -7.83 13.73 18.61
CA VAL A 238 -6.65 13.24 17.90
C VAL A 238 -6.77 11.73 17.84
N VAL A 239 -6.80 11.16 16.64
CA VAL A 239 -6.88 9.72 16.45
C VAL A 239 -5.54 9.21 15.98
N PHE A 240 -5.10 8.07 16.48
CA PHE A 240 -3.84 7.46 16.07
C PHE A 240 -3.95 5.94 16.04
N GLY A 241 -3.14 5.33 15.19
CA GLY A 241 -3.05 3.89 15.03
C GLY A 241 -1.75 3.54 14.30
N HIS A 242 -1.50 2.27 14.05
CA HIS A 242 -0.30 1.89 13.32
C HIS A 242 -0.50 1.95 11.80
N TYR A 243 -1.53 1.26 11.31
CA TYR A 243 -1.78 1.12 9.88
C TYR A 243 -2.38 2.40 9.27
N PRO A 244 -1.87 2.87 8.13
CA PRO A 244 -2.53 3.85 7.28
C PRO A 244 -3.89 3.32 6.84
N THR A 245 -4.89 4.20 6.74
CA THR A 245 -6.27 3.80 6.42
C THR A 245 -6.39 3.13 5.05
N SER A 246 -5.46 3.38 4.13
CA SER A 246 -5.36 2.71 2.83
C SER A 246 -4.96 1.23 2.92
N SER A 247 -4.41 0.80 4.04
CA SER A 247 -3.97 -0.57 4.33
C SER A 247 -4.86 -1.30 5.34
N ILE A 248 -6.04 -0.75 5.65
CA ILE A 248 -7.01 -1.36 6.55
C ILE A 248 -8.19 -1.92 5.74
N ILE A 249 -8.55 -3.17 6.01
CA ILE A 249 -9.81 -3.78 5.59
C ILE A 249 -10.83 -3.59 6.72
N SER A 250 -11.89 -2.84 6.45
CA SER A 250 -13.09 -2.81 7.31
C SER A 250 -14.05 -3.89 6.81
N GLN A 251 -14.45 -4.82 7.68
CA GLN A 251 -15.45 -5.83 7.33
C GLN A 251 -16.89 -5.32 7.47
N ALA A 252 -17.08 -4.14 8.05
CA ALA A 252 -18.37 -3.48 8.18
C ALA A 252 -18.75 -2.71 6.91
N ASP A 253 -20.04 -2.40 6.76
CA ASP A 253 -20.56 -1.55 5.67
C ASP A 253 -19.99 -0.13 5.69
N THR A 254 -19.34 0.27 6.80
CA THR A 254 -18.72 1.59 6.97
C THR A 254 -17.19 1.48 7.03
N ASN A 255 -16.51 2.27 6.20
CA ASN A 255 -15.05 2.43 6.23
C ASN A 255 -14.62 3.29 7.42
N ILE A 256 -13.47 2.99 8.03
CA ILE A 256 -12.85 3.78 9.09
C ILE A 256 -12.76 5.28 8.76
N ARG A 257 -12.46 5.66 7.51
CA ARG A 257 -12.39 7.07 7.11
C ARG A 257 -13.73 7.80 7.29
N ASN A 258 -14.84 7.13 7.02
CA ASN A 258 -16.18 7.71 7.18
C ASN A 258 -16.51 7.85 8.68
N ILE A 259 -16.13 6.85 9.48
CA ILE A 259 -16.30 6.88 10.94
C ILE A 259 -15.54 8.08 11.54
N LEU A 260 -14.27 8.26 11.17
CA LEU A 260 -13.44 9.40 11.62
C LEU A 260 -13.99 10.74 11.08
N GLY A 261 -14.41 10.76 9.83
CA GLY A 261 -15.00 11.91 9.16
C GLY A 261 -16.27 12.43 9.83
N SER A 262 -17.14 11.52 10.26
CA SER A 262 -18.44 11.80 10.90
C SER A 262 -18.34 12.53 12.24
N HIS A 263 -17.15 12.56 12.84
CA HIS A 263 -16.86 13.38 14.01
C HIS A 263 -16.12 14.64 13.59
N LYS A 264 -16.83 15.77 13.60
CA LYS A 264 -16.28 17.06 13.20
C LYS A 264 -15.04 17.46 14.03
N GLU A 265 -15.03 17.15 15.32
CA GLU A 265 -13.93 17.48 16.21
C GLU A 265 -12.72 16.54 16.02
N SER A 266 -12.84 15.45 15.25
CA SER A 266 -11.73 14.60 14.85
C SER A 266 -10.88 15.29 13.78
N MET A 267 -9.73 15.81 14.19
CA MET A 267 -8.86 16.66 13.37
C MET A 267 -7.90 15.86 12.49
N VAL A 268 -7.34 14.79 13.04
CA VAL A 268 -6.20 14.09 12.44
C VAL A 268 -6.21 12.60 12.77
N TYR A 269 -5.75 11.80 11.81
CA TYR A 269 -5.34 10.41 12.00
C TYR A 269 -3.81 10.30 11.84
N LEU A 270 -3.13 9.92 12.90
CA LEU A 270 -1.67 9.78 12.96
C LEU A 270 -1.28 8.30 12.87
N CYS A 271 -0.43 7.96 11.90
CA CYS A 271 -0.01 6.57 11.65
C CYS A 271 1.50 6.41 11.40
N GLY A 272 1.93 5.15 11.29
CA GLY A 272 3.26 4.70 10.87
C GLY A 272 3.13 3.61 9.80
N HIS A 273 3.94 2.54 9.87
CA HIS A 273 3.86 1.28 9.10
C HIS A 273 4.52 1.23 7.70
N PHE A 274 4.26 2.16 6.78
CA PHE A 274 4.95 2.23 5.47
C PHE A 274 6.29 2.94 5.52
N HIS A 275 6.59 3.59 6.64
CA HIS A 275 7.76 4.39 6.86
C HIS A 275 7.87 5.55 5.83
N THR A 276 9.01 5.70 5.17
CA THR A 276 9.21 6.60 4.02
C THR A 276 9.06 5.89 2.67
N PHE A 277 8.51 4.67 2.66
CA PHE A 277 8.51 3.76 1.51
C PHE A 277 9.92 3.63 0.89
N GLY A 278 10.92 3.36 1.74
CA GLY A 278 12.33 3.28 1.32
C GLY A 278 12.90 4.61 0.81
N ASN A 279 12.55 5.73 1.48
CA ASN A 279 12.89 7.11 1.13
C ASN A 279 12.29 7.64 -0.18
N MET A 280 11.36 6.89 -0.81
CA MET A 280 10.67 7.36 -2.01
C MET A 280 9.60 8.41 -1.69
N VAL A 281 9.03 8.38 -0.48
CA VAL A 281 7.95 9.26 -0.05
C VAL A 281 8.23 9.75 1.38
N PRO A 282 9.21 10.66 1.59
CA PRO A 282 9.63 11.08 2.92
C PRO A 282 8.57 11.92 3.67
N ASN A 283 7.63 12.54 2.95
CA ASN A 283 6.52 13.31 3.51
C ASN A 283 5.20 12.65 3.08
N MET A 284 4.70 11.72 3.89
CA MET A 284 3.51 10.95 3.56
C MET A 284 2.28 11.50 4.28
N TYR A 285 1.74 12.59 3.72
CA TYR A 285 0.62 13.33 4.29
C TYR A 285 -0.50 13.47 3.26
N SER A 286 -1.75 13.42 3.71
CA SER A 286 -2.91 13.73 2.87
C SER A 286 -4.02 14.38 3.68
N LEU A 287 -4.81 15.23 3.02
CA LEU A 287 -6.13 15.63 3.52
C LEU A 287 -7.13 14.59 2.99
N GLN A 288 -7.85 13.90 3.87
CA GLN A 288 -8.87 12.94 3.44
C GLN A 288 -10.12 13.68 2.95
N LYS A 289 -10.90 13.06 2.05
CA LYS A 289 -12.17 13.63 1.55
C LYS A 289 -13.14 14.00 2.69
N ALA A 290 -13.07 13.26 3.79
CA ALA A 290 -13.86 13.51 4.99
C ALA A 290 -13.32 14.64 5.90
N GLY A 291 -12.36 15.44 5.41
CA GLY A 291 -11.95 16.72 5.99
C GLY A 291 -10.85 16.67 7.04
N PHE A 292 -10.39 15.49 7.46
CA PHE A 292 -9.31 15.33 8.45
C PHE A 292 -7.96 15.04 7.77
N LEU A 293 -6.86 15.42 8.43
CA LEU A 293 -5.51 15.08 7.96
C LEU A 293 -5.16 13.62 8.31
N GLU A 294 -4.59 12.88 7.36
CA GLU A 294 -3.92 11.62 7.61
C GLU A 294 -2.43 11.80 7.42
N LEU A 295 -1.67 11.56 8.48
CA LEU A 295 -0.24 11.86 8.53
C LEU A 295 0.54 10.63 8.97
N GLU A 296 1.21 10.02 8.01
CA GLU A 296 2.16 8.96 8.29
C GLU A 296 3.52 9.57 8.63
N LEU A 297 4.09 9.13 9.75
CA LEU A 297 5.41 9.57 10.22
C LEU A 297 6.49 8.64 9.67
N ALA A 298 7.61 9.22 9.22
CA ALA A 298 8.72 8.52 8.59
C ALA A 298 9.16 7.23 9.31
N ASP A 299 9.73 7.30 10.52
CA ASP A 299 9.94 6.19 11.46
C ASP A 299 11.02 6.57 12.47
N TRP A 300 11.07 5.84 13.58
CA TRP A 300 12.24 5.85 14.44
C TRP A 300 13.33 4.89 13.94
N LYS A 301 12.99 3.70 13.43
CA LYS A 301 13.88 2.58 13.06
C LYS A 301 15.12 2.92 12.23
N ASP A 302 14.98 3.70 11.19
CA ASP A 302 16.01 4.02 10.20
C ASP A 302 16.26 5.54 10.15
N ASN A 303 15.21 6.35 10.31
CA ASN A 303 15.26 7.80 10.10
C ASN A 303 15.39 8.59 11.41
N ARG A 304 15.09 7.97 12.57
CA ARG A 304 15.08 8.61 13.90
C ARG A 304 14.20 9.86 13.93
N MET A 305 13.03 9.77 13.33
CA MET A 305 12.07 10.86 13.26
C MET A 305 11.02 10.75 14.35
N TYR A 306 10.63 11.90 14.89
CA TYR A 306 9.46 12.05 15.75
C TYR A 306 8.67 13.27 15.27
N ARG A 307 7.39 13.34 15.62
CA ARG A 307 6.52 14.48 15.26
C ARG A 307 6.18 15.28 16.49
N LEU A 308 6.26 16.61 16.37
CA LEU A 308 5.65 17.55 17.29
C LEU A 308 4.37 18.07 16.65
N ALA A 309 3.26 18.00 17.37
CA ALA A 309 1.98 18.53 16.93
C ALA A 309 1.33 19.38 18.03
N ALA A 310 0.52 20.35 17.62
CA ALA A 310 -0.20 21.22 18.51
C ALA A 310 -1.60 21.53 18.00
N ILE A 311 -2.53 21.71 18.92
CA ILE A 311 -3.82 22.36 18.68
C ILE A 311 -3.79 23.70 19.40
N ASP A 312 -3.86 24.79 18.66
CA ASP A 312 -3.79 26.16 19.18
C ASP A 312 -5.01 26.95 18.68
N HIS A 313 -5.92 27.29 19.58
CA HIS A 313 -7.18 27.98 19.25
C HIS A 313 -7.97 27.29 18.12
N GLY A 314 -8.02 25.95 18.17
CA GLY A 314 -8.75 25.14 17.21
C GLY A 314 -8.05 24.88 15.88
N GLN A 315 -6.79 25.29 15.72
CA GLN A 315 -5.97 24.96 14.56
C GLN A 315 -4.98 23.84 14.88
N PHE A 316 -4.90 22.84 14.02
CA PHE A 316 -3.92 21.76 14.12
C PHE A 316 -2.69 22.05 13.27
N SER A 317 -1.52 22.11 13.90
CA SER A 317 -0.22 22.31 13.23
C SER A 317 0.77 21.24 13.68
N PHE A 318 1.68 20.83 12.79
CA PHE A 318 2.68 19.80 13.09
C PHE A 318 4.00 20.03 12.35
N ILE A 319 5.04 19.37 12.85
CA ILE A 319 6.36 19.27 12.19
C ILE A 319 7.01 17.93 12.55
N ASP A 320 7.69 17.34 11.56
CA ASP A 320 8.48 16.12 11.73
C ASP A 320 9.94 16.50 11.94
N ILE A 321 10.55 15.95 12.98
CA ILE A 321 11.83 16.37 13.52
C ILE A 321 12.75 15.16 13.62
N LYS A 322 13.98 15.33 13.16
CA LYS A 322 15.02 14.32 13.34
C LYS A 322 15.55 14.35 14.77
N HIS A 323 15.83 13.20 15.36
CA HIS A 323 16.44 13.10 16.68
C HIS A 323 17.70 13.96 16.77
N ASN A 324 17.89 14.62 17.91
CA ASN A 324 18.99 15.56 18.19
C ASN A 324 19.05 16.83 17.30
N ASP A 325 18.03 17.13 16.50
CA ASP A 325 17.92 18.36 15.73
C ASP A 325 17.28 19.49 16.56
N TRP A 326 18.11 20.37 17.12
CA TRP A 326 17.71 21.50 17.98
C TRP A 326 18.27 22.83 17.48
N PRO A 327 17.60 23.98 17.71
CA PRO A 327 16.26 24.15 18.29
C PRO A 327 15.11 23.63 17.40
N VAL A 328 13.92 23.49 17.99
CA VAL A 328 12.68 23.09 17.31
C VAL A 328 11.73 24.28 17.20
N ILE A 329 11.08 24.42 16.04
CA ILE A 329 10.14 25.51 15.74
C ILE A 329 8.85 24.91 15.18
N LEU A 330 7.71 25.22 15.80
CA LEU A 330 6.38 24.95 15.26
C LEU A 330 5.58 26.25 15.20
N ILE A 331 5.27 26.71 13.99
CA ILE A 331 4.43 27.89 13.78
C ILE A 331 2.97 27.41 13.85
N THR A 332 2.17 28.00 14.73
CA THR A 332 0.78 27.60 14.95
C THR A 332 -0.21 28.57 14.31
N ASN A 333 0.14 29.86 14.20
CA ASN A 333 -0.67 30.87 13.50
C ASN A 333 0.25 31.90 12.82
N PRO A 334 0.07 32.23 11.52
CA PRO A 334 -0.87 31.62 10.58
C PRO A 334 -0.43 30.21 10.17
N LYS A 335 -1.39 29.32 9.97
CA LYS A 335 -1.14 27.91 9.62
C LYS A 335 -0.61 27.73 8.19
N ASN A 336 0.18 26.68 7.98
CA ASN A 336 0.70 26.30 6.67
C ASN A 336 -0.46 25.96 5.70
N VAL A 337 -0.45 26.61 4.53
CA VAL A 337 -1.49 26.49 3.48
C VAL A 337 -1.67 25.06 2.95
N LEU A 338 -0.63 24.22 3.03
CA LEU A 338 -0.67 22.83 2.56
C LEU A 338 -1.56 21.92 3.43
N PHE A 339 -1.84 22.33 4.66
CA PHE A 339 -2.49 21.49 5.67
C PHE A 339 -3.78 22.10 6.23
N MET A 340 -4.34 23.12 5.57
CA MET A 340 -5.61 23.72 5.98
C MET A 340 -6.74 22.69 5.96
N MET A 341 -7.62 22.74 6.96
CA MET A 341 -8.79 21.87 7.04
C MET A 341 -10.08 22.71 7.18
N PRO A 342 -10.59 23.36 6.13
CA PRO A 342 -11.72 24.30 6.26
C PRO A 342 -13.01 23.69 6.82
N GLN A 343 -13.19 22.37 6.69
CA GLN A 343 -14.31 21.63 7.28
C GLN A 343 -14.19 21.42 8.80
N LYS A 344 -12.97 21.51 9.35
CA LYS A 344 -12.64 21.20 10.75
C LYS A 344 -12.15 22.44 11.52
N GLU A 345 -11.64 23.44 10.82
CA GLU A 345 -11.00 24.64 11.37
C GLU A 345 -11.75 25.92 10.97
N ASN A 346 -11.82 26.87 11.89
CA ASN A 346 -12.47 28.16 11.63
C ASN A 346 -11.47 29.15 10.99
N LEU A 347 -11.55 29.33 9.67
CA LEU A 347 -10.67 30.24 8.92
C LEU A 347 -10.79 31.70 9.38
N GLU A 348 -11.99 32.13 9.79
CA GLU A 348 -12.23 33.49 10.27
C GLU A 348 -11.41 33.82 11.53
N SER A 349 -11.11 32.81 12.36
CA SER A 349 -10.25 32.96 13.54
C SER A 349 -8.81 33.33 13.16
N ILE A 350 -8.30 32.79 12.04
CA ILE A 350 -6.98 33.15 11.48
C ILE A 350 -7.03 34.55 10.89
N ILE A 351 -8.06 34.84 10.07
CA ILE A 351 -8.22 36.13 9.39
C ILE A 351 -8.31 37.28 10.40
N LYS A 352 -9.03 37.08 11.51
CA LYS A 352 -9.20 38.09 12.56
C LYS A 352 -8.11 38.05 13.65
N SER A 353 -7.10 37.20 13.51
CA SER A 353 -6.04 37.06 14.52
C SER A 353 -5.19 38.33 14.65
N THR A 354 -4.80 38.66 15.87
CA THR A 354 -3.99 39.85 16.18
C THR A 354 -2.51 39.53 16.36
N HIS A 355 -2.14 38.25 16.38
CA HIS A 355 -0.78 37.80 16.65
C HIS A 355 -0.38 36.61 15.77
N VAL A 356 0.85 36.64 15.26
CA VAL A 356 1.57 35.43 14.84
C VAL A 356 2.00 34.66 16.09
N ARG A 357 1.89 33.34 16.08
CA ARG A 357 2.13 32.46 17.23
C ARG A 357 3.05 31.30 16.86
N ILE A 358 4.05 31.06 17.70
CA ILE A 358 5.11 30.09 17.50
C ILE A 358 5.38 29.36 18.80
N LEU A 359 5.50 28.04 18.72
CA LEU A 359 6.08 27.22 19.77
C LEU A 359 7.55 26.97 19.42
N ALA A 360 8.46 27.40 20.29
CA ALA A 360 9.89 27.23 20.12
C ALA A 360 10.48 26.48 21.32
N PHE A 361 11.29 25.46 21.04
CA PHE A 361 11.87 24.56 22.04
C PHE A 361 13.37 24.40 21.81
N SER A 362 14.13 24.20 22.89
CA SER A 362 15.53 23.78 22.82
C SER A 362 15.91 23.05 24.11
N THR A 363 17.01 22.29 24.07
CA THR A 363 17.59 21.64 25.25
C THR A 363 18.28 22.62 26.20
N VAL A 364 18.52 23.85 25.74
CA VAL A 364 19.00 24.98 26.53
C VAL A 364 18.08 26.20 26.33
N PRO A 365 18.12 27.23 27.20
CA PRO A 365 17.26 28.40 27.01
C PRO A 365 17.48 29.10 25.66
N LEU A 366 16.39 29.65 25.11
CA LEU A 366 16.41 30.37 23.84
C LEU A 366 16.95 31.79 24.01
N LYS A 367 17.77 32.22 23.06
CA LYS A 367 18.37 33.56 23.00
C LYS A 367 17.49 34.53 22.23
N THR A 368 17.04 34.14 21.03
CA THR A 368 16.14 34.94 20.19
C THR A 368 15.18 34.06 19.39
N VAL A 369 13.97 34.60 19.19
CA VAL A 369 12.97 34.09 18.24
C VAL A 369 12.57 35.27 17.36
N GLU A 370 12.76 35.14 16.06
CA GLU A 370 12.55 36.21 15.09
C GLU A 370 11.68 35.70 13.94
N ILE A 371 10.78 36.54 13.44
CA ILE A 371 9.94 36.27 12.28
C ILE A 371 10.28 37.24 11.17
N GLN A 372 10.20 36.74 9.94
CA GLN A 372 10.14 37.52 8.71
C GLN A 372 8.86 37.10 7.97
N LEU A 373 8.00 38.08 7.66
CA LEU A 373 6.81 37.88 6.82
C LEU A 373 7.15 38.36 5.41
N ASP A 374 6.92 37.51 4.41
CA ASP A 374 7.37 37.69 3.04
C ASP A 374 8.87 38.09 2.99
N ASN A 375 9.19 39.18 2.29
CA ASN A 375 10.56 39.73 2.20
C ASN A 375 10.74 40.97 3.11
N ASP A 376 9.92 41.11 4.14
CA ASP A 376 9.98 42.25 5.08
C ASP A 376 11.18 42.11 6.06
N ILE A 377 11.30 43.02 7.02
CA ILE A 377 12.35 42.99 8.04
C ILE A 377 12.13 41.88 9.08
N TRP A 378 13.23 41.41 9.66
CA TRP A 378 13.19 40.49 10.81
C TRP A 378 12.67 41.21 12.06
N GLN A 379 11.66 40.64 12.70
CA GLN A 379 11.02 41.17 13.90
C GLN A 379 11.17 40.19 15.06
N LYS A 380 11.57 40.69 16.23
CA LYS A 380 11.76 39.87 17.43
C LYS A 380 10.42 39.56 18.09
N CYS A 381 10.20 38.29 18.42
CA CYS A 381 9.02 37.84 19.14
C CYS A 381 9.12 38.10 20.64
N SER A 382 7.97 38.33 21.28
CA SER A 382 7.85 38.38 22.73
C SER A 382 7.55 36.98 23.28
N HIS A 383 8.20 36.60 24.39
CA HIS A 383 7.90 35.36 25.11
C HIS A 383 6.65 35.56 25.99
N VAL A 384 5.74 34.58 25.98
CA VAL A 384 4.51 34.63 26.81
C VAL A 384 4.64 33.69 28.00
N ASN A 385 4.67 32.38 27.73
CA ASN A 385 4.78 31.32 28.73
C ASN A 385 5.24 30.02 28.04
N GLY A 386 5.93 29.15 28.77
CA GLY A 386 6.41 27.87 28.26
C GLY A 386 7.14 28.03 26.92
N PRO A 387 6.77 27.28 25.87
CA PRO A 387 7.37 27.42 24.54
C PRO A 387 6.74 28.52 23.67
N LEU A 388 5.72 29.26 24.13
CA LEU A 388 4.98 30.20 23.29
C LEU A 388 5.69 31.55 23.13
N TYR A 389 5.92 31.92 21.88
CA TYR A 389 6.39 33.21 21.43
C TYR A 389 5.38 33.83 20.45
N ILE A 390 5.22 35.15 20.53
CA ILE A 390 4.23 35.88 19.73
C ILE A 390 4.83 37.12 19.07
N LEU A 391 4.25 37.52 17.94
CA LEU A 391 4.50 38.80 17.29
C LEU A 391 3.16 39.46 16.94
N PRO A 392 2.86 40.66 17.47
CA PRO A 392 1.70 41.42 17.03
C PRO A 392 1.79 41.70 15.52
N TRP A 393 0.68 41.49 14.81
CA TRP A 393 0.62 41.75 13.37
C TRP A 393 -0.72 42.36 12.98
N ASN A 394 -0.79 42.89 11.75
CA ASN A 394 -2.05 43.25 11.14
C ASN A 394 -2.37 42.26 10.02
N SER A 395 -3.19 41.26 10.31
CA SER A 395 -3.58 40.18 9.39
C SER A 395 -4.24 40.70 8.10
N THR A 396 -4.90 41.87 8.12
CA THR A 396 -5.59 42.41 6.94
C THR A 396 -4.62 42.76 5.80
N LYS A 397 -3.34 42.97 6.11
CA LYS A 397 -2.28 43.18 5.10
C LYS A 397 -1.97 41.93 4.28
N TYR A 398 -2.31 40.76 4.80
CA TYR A 398 -2.00 39.44 4.22
C TYR A 398 -3.27 38.70 3.79
N LYS A 399 -4.37 39.45 3.57
CA LYS A 399 -5.68 38.87 3.30
C LYS A 399 -5.73 38.16 1.96
N GLU A 400 -5.13 38.75 0.92
CA GLU A 400 -5.22 38.28 -0.46
C GLU A 400 -3.94 37.59 -0.92
N GLY A 401 -4.09 36.39 -1.48
CA GLY A 401 -2.98 35.61 -2.03
C GLY A 401 -2.30 34.67 -1.03
N ILE A 402 -1.15 34.18 -1.47
CA ILE A 402 -0.30 33.27 -0.70
C ILE A 402 0.94 34.05 -0.27
N HIS A 403 1.19 34.05 1.03
CA HIS A 403 2.31 34.72 1.68
C HIS A 403 3.29 33.70 2.25
N GLN A 404 4.49 34.15 2.58
CA GLN A 404 5.53 33.34 3.20
C GLN A 404 5.78 33.82 4.63
N ILE A 405 5.96 32.88 5.55
CA ILE A 405 6.46 33.15 6.89
C ILE A 405 7.77 32.39 7.09
N THR A 406 8.78 33.09 7.58
CA THR A 406 10.07 32.50 7.93
C THR A 406 10.38 32.82 9.38
N VAL A 407 10.70 31.80 10.16
CA VAL A 407 11.03 31.92 11.58
C VAL A 407 12.44 31.46 11.83
N ARG A 408 13.17 32.23 12.62
CA ARG A 408 14.53 31.93 13.06
C ARG A 408 14.56 31.86 14.57
N VAL A 409 15.12 30.77 15.09
CA VAL A 409 15.36 30.58 16.51
C VAL A 409 16.84 30.34 16.75
N VAL A 410 17.39 31.04 17.74
CA VAL A 410 18.76 30.87 18.21
C VAL A 410 18.70 30.60 19.70
N ASP A 411 19.45 29.61 20.17
CA ASP A 411 19.57 29.30 21.59
C ASP A 411 20.87 29.81 22.22
N ASN A 412 21.03 29.60 23.53
CA ASN A 412 22.20 30.06 24.28
C ASN A 412 23.51 29.34 23.92
N GLU A 413 23.45 28.20 23.22
CA GLU A 413 24.63 27.53 22.65
C GLU A 413 24.93 28.01 21.22
N ASN A 414 24.20 29.03 20.75
CA ASN A 414 24.24 29.56 19.40
C ASN A 414 23.86 28.55 18.31
N ARG A 415 23.13 27.47 18.66
CA ARG A 415 22.49 26.63 17.65
C ARG A 415 21.36 27.44 17.03
N ARG A 416 21.24 27.34 15.70
CA ARG A 416 20.31 28.14 14.90
C ARG A 416 19.44 27.23 14.06
N LYS A 417 18.12 27.43 14.17
CA LYS A 417 17.12 26.81 13.30
C LYS A 417 16.37 27.86 12.51
N ILE A 418 16.08 27.56 11.25
CA ILE A 418 15.18 28.35 10.41
C ILE A 418 14.13 27.42 9.83
N VAL A 419 12.86 27.82 9.91
CA VAL A 419 11.73 27.14 9.26
C VAL A 419 10.99 28.17 8.42
N SER A 420 10.55 27.77 7.24
CA SER A 420 9.78 28.64 6.33
C SER A 420 8.66 27.85 5.66
N TYR A 421 7.49 28.45 5.52
CA TYR A 421 6.40 27.90 4.72
C TYR A 421 5.48 29.00 4.18
N SER A 422 4.53 28.60 3.34
CA SER A 422 3.48 29.47 2.82
C SER A 422 2.18 29.39 3.63
N PHE A 423 1.47 30.50 3.75
CA PHE A 423 0.14 30.62 4.36
C PHE A 423 -0.79 31.44 3.47
N SER A 424 -2.11 31.30 3.64
CA SER A 424 -3.13 32.10 2.96
C SER A 424 -4.28 32.41 3.91
N LEU A 425 -4.91 33.58 3.72
CA LEU A 425 -6.05 34.05 4.51
C LEU A 425 -7.33 34.23 3.67
N ASP A 426 -7.28 34.15 2.33
CA ASP A 426 -8.44 34.25 1.43
C ASP A 426 -9.02 32.89 1.02
N GLY A 427 -8.42 31.79 1.48
CA GLY A 427 -8.80 30.44 1.09
C GLY A 427 -8.10 29.93 -0.17
N SER A 428 -7.13 30.69 -0.72
CA SER A 428 -6.17 30.16 -1.68
C SER A 428 -5.46 28.95 -1.09
N TRP A 429 -5.35 27.87 -1.84
CA TRP A 429 -4.85 26.60 -1.31
C TRP A 429 -3.71 26.04 -2.17
N LEU A 430 -2.83 25.27 -1.52
CA LEU A 430 -1.81 24.46 -2.18
C LEU A 430 -2.09 22.99 -1.88
N SER A 431 -1.78 22.14 -2.85
CA SER A 431 -1.90 20.70 -2.70
C SER A 431 -0.57 20.07 -2.30
N VAL A 432 -0.61 19.10 -1.40
CA VAL A 432 0.46 18.10 -1.26
C VAL A 432 0.65 17.33 -2.57
N SER A 433 1.84 16.73 -2.75
CA SER A 433 2.18 15.95 -3.94
C SER A 433 1.22 14.78 -4.17
N ILE A 434 1.07 14.36 -5.44
CA ILE A 434 0.12 13.31 -5.85
C ILE A 434 0.46 11.94 -5.25
N LEU A 435 1.75 11.61 -5.13
CA LEU A 435 2.18 10.28 -4.71
C LEU A 435 1.77 9.91 -3.26
N PRO A 436 2.01 10.75 -2.23
CA PRO A 436 1.44 10.57 -0.89
C PRO A 436 -0.09 10.36 -0.90
N LYS A 437 -0.82 11.15 -1.69
CA LYS A 437 -2.28 11.02 -1.81
C LYS A 437 -2.69 9.66 -2.35
N LEU A 438 -2.04 9.18 -3.41
CA LEU A 438 -2.34 7.86 -3.97
C LEU A 438 -2.13 6.76 -2.94
N ILE A 439 -1.04 6.83 -2.17
CA ILE A 439 -0.69 5.82 -1.16
C ILE A 439 -1.66 5.86 0.02
N LEU A 440 -2.04 7.04 0.51
CA LEU A 440 -2.89 7.18 1.70
C LEU A 440 -4.40 7.17 1.43
N MET A 441 -4.84 7.53 0.22
CA MET A 441 -6.27 7.63 -0.12
C MET A 441 -6.79 6.43 -0.89
N VAL A 442 -5.96 5.71 -1.66
CA VAL A 442 -6.44 4.54 -2.41
C VAL A 442 -6.25 3.27 -1.58
N ASN A 443 -7.30 2.48 -1.40
CA ASN A 443 -7.19 1.21 -0.68
C ASN A 443 -6.31 0.23 -1.50
N ILE A 444 -5.15 -0.13 -0.93
CA ILE A 444 -4.13 -0.91 -1.63
C ILE A 444 -4.59 -2.35 -1.92
N VAL A 445 -5.49 -2.89 -1.09
CA VAL A 445 -6.04 -4.24 -1.28
C VAL A 445 -6.90 -4.30 -2.54
N TYR A 446 -7.74 -3.30 -2.80
CA TYR A 446 -8.53 -3.23 -4.03
C TYR A 446 -7.64 -3.11 -5.27
N ILE A 447 -6.54 -2.36 -5.18
CA ILE A 447 -5.54 -2.29 -6.27
C ILE A 447 -4.97 -3.69 -6.53
N PHE A 448 -4.53 -4.40 -5.49
CA PHE A 448 -3.95 -5.74 -5.65
C PHE A 448 -4.96 -6.77 -6.19
N GLN A 449 -6.20 -6.73 -5.73
CA GLN A 449 -7.29 -7.57 -6.25
C GLN A 449 -7.54 -7.29 -7.73
N PHE A 450 -7.61 -6.02 -8.12
CA PHE A 450 -7.80 -5.61 -9.51
C PHE A 450 -6.64 -6.08 -10.40
N LEU A 451 -5.39 -5.82 -9.99
CA LEU A 451 -4.19 -6.23 -10.73
C LEU A 451 -4.12 -7.75 -10.87
N PHE A 452 -4.44 -8.50 -9.80
CA PHE A 452 -4.53 -9.95 -9.83
C PHE A 452 -5.57 -10.42 -10.85
N LEU A 453 -6.81 -9.91 -10.77
CA LEU A 453 -7.91 -10.32 -11.65
C LEU A 453 -7.62 -10.00 -13.12
N VAL A 454 -7.12 -8.81 -13.41
CA VAL A 454 -6.73 -8.41 -14.77
C VAL A 454 -5.64 -9.34 -15.32
N THR A 455 -4.62 -9.61 -14.52
CA THR A 455 -3.51 -10.49 -14.96
C THR A 455 -3.97 -11.93 -15.13
N LEU A 456 -4.89 -12.41 -14.28
CA LEU A 456 -5.51 -13.74 -14.40
C LEU A 456 -6.31 -13.86 -15.70
N ILE A 457 -7.12 -12.85 -16.01
CA ILE A 457 -7.86 -12.73 -17.27
C ILE A 457 -6.91 -12.75 -18.47
N LEU A 458 -5.82 -11.96 -18.41
CA LEU A 458 -4.81 -11.91 -19.47
C LEU A 458 -4.05 -13.23 -19.65
N ALA A 459 -3.91 -14.03 -18.59
CA ALA A 459 -3.28 -15.35 -18.66
C ALA A 459 -4.19 -16.41 -19.30
N ILE A 460 -5.51 -16.33 -19.09
CA ILE A 460 -6.46 -17.39 -19.49
C ILE A 460 -7.21 -17.04 -20.78
N ILE A 461 -7.86 -15.88 -20.85
CA ILE A 461 -8.80 -15.54 -21.92
C ILE A 461 -8.16 -15.59 -23.31
N PRO A 462 -6.96 -15.05 -23.55
CA PRO A 462 -6.33 -15.12 -24.88
C PRO A 462 -6.11 -16.56 -25.36
N LEU A 463 -5.71 -17.48 -24.47
CA LEU A 463 -5.49 -18.88 -24.82
C LEU A 463 -6.82 -19.59 -25.12
N CYS A 464 -7.84 -19.37 -24.30
CA CYS A 464 -9.18 -19.93 -24.51
C CYS A 464 -9.80 -19.41 -25.81
N PHE A 465 -9.65 -18.11 -26.09
CA PHE A 465 -10.10 -17.50 -27.33
C PHE A 465 -9.39 -18.10 -28.55
N LEU A 466 -8.06 -18.23 -28.52
CA LEU A 466 -7.30 -18.87 -29.60
C LEU A 466 -7.71 -20.33 -29.81
N ARG A 467 -8.01 -21.07 -28.73
CA ARG A 467 -8.52 -22.44 -28.83
C ARG A 467 -9.91 -22.48 -29.46
N PHE A 468 -10.82 -21.58 -29.08
CA PHE A 468 -12.13 -21.47 -29.72
C PHE A 468 -12.01 -21.19 -31.22
N VAL A 469 -11.16 -20.22 -31.60
CA VAL A 469 -10.87 -19.91 -33.00
C VAL A 469 -10.28 -21.12 -33.72
N HIS A 470 -9.37 -21.87 -33.09
CA HIS A 470 -8.80 -23.09 -33.65
C HIS A 470 -9.87 -24.14 -33.95
N MET A 471 -10.75 -24.43 -32.98
CA MET A 471 -11.82 -25.42 -33.13
C MET A 471 -12.81 -25.01 -34.21
N TYR A 472 -13.21 -23.74 -34.24
CA TYR A 472 -14.11 -23.21 -35.25
C TYR A 472 -13.50 -23.28 -36.66
N TYR A 473 -12.24 -22.89 -36.82
CA TYR A 473 -11.52 -22.97 -38.10
C TYR A 473 -11.47 -24.41 -38.63
N LYS A 474 -11.13 -25.37 -37.76
CA LYS A 474 -11.08 -26.79 -38.11
C LYS A 474 -12.45 -27.32 -38.56
N ARG A 475 -13.53 -26.92 -37.86
CA ARG A 475 -14.90 -27.30 -38.20
C ARG A 475 -15.39 -26.67 -39.50
N SER A 476 -15.09 -25.40 -39.75
CA SER A 476 -15.43 -24.69 -41.00
C SER A 476 -14.70 -25.28 -42.21
N LYS A 477 -13.40 -25.61 -42.07
CA LYS A 477 -12.62 -26.33 -43.08
C LYS A 477 -13.21 -27.70 -43.41
N SER A 478 -13.83 -28.38 -42.43
CA SER A 478 -14.52 -29.66 -42.63
C SER A 478 -15.90 -29.53 -43.29
N LEU A 479 -16.55 -28.36 -43.21
CA LEU A 479 -17.93 -28.12 -43.67
C LEU A 479 -18.03 -27.29 -44.96
N ASN A 480 -16.91 -26.93 -45.60
CA ASN A 480 -16.84 -26.03 -46.77
C ASN A 480 -17.57 -24.68 -46.64
N ASN A 481 -17.96 -24.28 -45.42
CA ASN A 481 -18.68 -23.03 -45.15
C ASN A 481 -17.70 -21.91 -44.75
N PHE A 482 -17.08 -21.27 -45.76
CA PHE A 482 -16.00 -20.29 -45.58
C PHE A 482 -16.45 -18.83 -45.36
N LYS A 483 -17.73 -18.49 -45.54
CA LYS A 483 -18.20 -17.09 -45.57
C LYS A 483 -18.09 -16.37 -44.21
N PHE A 484 -18.50 -16.99 -43.10
CA PHE A 484 -18.49 -16.37 -41.77
C PHE A 484 -17.07 -16.29 -41.17
N MET A 485 -16.22 -17.27 -41.49
CA MET A 485 -14.83 -17.36 -41.03
C MET A 485 -13.96 -16.26 -41.65
N LYS A 486 -14.22 -15.87 -42.91
CA LYS A 486 -13.47 -14.81 -43.59
C LYS A 486 -13.49 -13.53 -42.76
N ILE A 487 -14.64 -13.12 -42.21
CA ILE A 487 -14.83 -11.86 -41.47
C ILE A 487 -14.09 -11.84 -40.12
N TRP A 488 -14.14 -12.92 -39.35
CA TRP A 488 -13.48 -13.02 -38.04
C TRP A 488 -11.97 -13.26 -38.15
N LEU A 489 -11.51 -14.09 -39.10
CA LEU A 489 -10.09 -14.23 -39.42
C LEU A 489 -9.54 -12.91 -39.99
N LEU A 490 -10.31 -12.24 -40.85
CA LEU A 490 -10.02 -10.88 -41.29
C LEU A 490 -10.02 -9.92 -40.10
N LEU A 491 -10.82 -10.03 -39.05
CA LEU A 491 -10.73 -9.15 -37.87
C LEU A 491 -9.46 -9.38 -37.05
N LEU A 492 -9.05 -10.64 -36.87
CA LEU A 492 -7.80 -11.04 -36.19
C LEU A 492 -6.53 -10.72 -37.00
N ILE A 493 -6.63 -10.71 -38.33
CA ILE A 493 -5.51 -10.52 -39.28
C ILE A 493 -5.51 -9.11 -39.92
N ASN A 494 -6.61 -8.33 -39.89
CA ASN A 494 -6.72 -6.98 -40.50
C ASN A 494 -5.89 -5.90 -39.82
N VAL A 495 -5.10 -6.21 -38.80
CA VAL A 495 -3.98 -5.34 -38.43
C VAL A 495 -2.86 -5.38 -39.50
N TYR A 496 -2.97 -6.23 -40.55
CA TYR A 496 -1.90 -6.44 -41.54
C TYR A 496 -2.25 -6.28 -43.03
N LEU A 497 -3.51 -6.42 -43.47
CA LEU A 497 -3.82 -6.50 -44.92
C LEU A 497 -4.26 -5.16 -45.54
N TYR A 498 -3.34 -4.18 -45.59
CA TYR A 498 -3.50 -3.01 -46.49
C TYR A 498 -2.61 -3.12 -47.75
N SER A 499 -2.01 -4.27 -48.05
CA SER A 499 -1.05 -4.36 -49.17
C SER A 499 -1.20 -5.60 -50.06
N ILE A 500 -2.38 -6.22 -50.14
CA ILE A 500 -2.62 -7.26 -51.15
C ILE A 500 -3.82 -6.85 -51.99
N THR A 501 -3.52 -6.48 -53.23
CA THR A 501 -4.45 -6.23 -54.32
C THR A 501 -5.39 -7.42 -54.49
N PHE A 502 -6.69 -7.12 -54.59
CA PHE A 502 -7.73 -8.07 -54.93
C PHE A 502 -7.56 -8.49 -56.40
N HIS A 503 -7.18 -9.73 -56.63
CA HIS A 503 -7.62 -10.49 -57.80
C HIS A 503 -7.75 -11.97 -57.44
N ASP A 504 -8.79 -12.57 -58.03
CA ASP A 504 -9.26 -13.95 -57.98
C ASP A 504 -10.19 -14.44 -56.85
N LEU A 505 -11.44 -14.62 -57.29
CA LEU A 505 -12.50 -15.44 -56.71
C LEU A 505 -12.23 -16.92 -57.06
N ASP A 506 -11.23 -17.56 -56.44
CA ASP A 506 -11.34 -18.98 -56.11
C ASP A 506 -10.19 -19.46 -55.20
N ASN A 507 -10.56 -20.23 -54.19
CA ASN A 507 -9.72 -21.17 -53.43
C ASN A 507 -8.42 -20.70 -52.71
N ARG A 508 -8.43 -20.95 -51.39
CA ARG A 508 -7.32 -21.00 -50.40
C ARG A 508 -6.83 -19.65 -49.84
N ILE A 509 -7.10 -19.44 -48.54
CA ILE A 509 -6.42 -18.41 -47.74
C ILE A 509 -4.99 -18.92 -47.47
N GLU A 510 -3.99 -18.32 -48.11
CA GLU A 510 -2.59 -18.51 -47.72
C GLU A 510 -2.26 -17.69 -46.47
N LEU A 511 -2.00 -18.36 -45.34
CA LEU A 511 -1.44 -17.72 -44.15
C LEU A 511 -0.06 -17.13 -44.51
N PRO A 512 0.27 -15.87 -44.15
CA PRO A 512 1.52 -15.23 -44.58
C PRO A 512 2.75 -15.92 -43.97
N ARG A 513 3.61 -16.47 -44.83
CA ARG A 513 4.61 -17.51 -44.49
C ARG A 513 6.07 -17.06 -44.33
N ARG A 514 6.47 -15.84 -44.74
CA ARG A 514 7.91 -15.51 -44.83
C ARG A 514 8.40 -14.17 -44.25
N ARG A 515 7.52 -13.22 -43.93
CA ARG A 515 7.85 -12.01 -43.16
C ARG A 515 6.73 -11.70 -42.18
N MET A 516 6.67 -12.43 -41.08
CA MET A 516 5.77 -12.10 -39.98
C MET A 516 6.45 -11.04 -39.11
N LYS A 517 5.80 -9.88 -38.91
CA LYS A 517 6.19 -8.94 -37.85
C LYS A 517 6.21 -9.68 -36.50
N PHE A 518 7.08 -9.25 -35.59
CA PHE A 518 7.31 -9.87 -34.28
C PHE A 518 6.01 -10.30 -33.55
N PHE A 519 4.97 -9.44 -33.57
CA PHE A 519 3.67 -9.73 -32.97
C PHE A 519 2.97 -10.96 -33.57
N HIS A 520 2.96 -11.11 -34.89
CA HIS A 520 2.30 -12.24 -35.56
C HIS A 520 3.02 -13.57 -35.30
N LEU A 521 4.34 -13.52 -35.13
CA LEU A 521 5.13 -14.70 -34.77
C LEU A 521 4.74 -15.23 -33.38
N TRP A 522 4.52 -14.34 -32.41
CA TRP A 522 4.05 -14.73 -31.08
C TRP A 522 2.58 -15.14 -31.07
N LEU A 523 1.72 -14.49 -31.85
CA LEU A 523 0.33 -14.92 -32.02
C LEU A 523 0.23 -16.35 -32.56
N ARG A 524 1.04 -16.71 -33.58
CA ARG A 524 1.12 -18.08 -34.10
C ARG A 524 1.58 -19.06 -33.02
N LYS A 525 2.63 -18.74 -32.25
CA LYS A 525 3.14 -19.60 -31.17
C LYS A 525 2.06 -19.89 -30.12
N LEU A 526 1.37 -18.86 -29.66
CA LEU A 526 0.28 -18.98 -28.68
C LEU A 526 -0.90 -19.78 -29.24
N TRP A 527 -1.24 -19.57 -30.52
CA TRP A 527 -2.28 -20.37 -31.19
C TRP A 527 -1.88 -21.84 -31.22
N ILE A 528 -0.67 -22.18 -31.66
CA ILE A 528 -0.18 -23.56 -31.68
C ILE A 528 -0.25 -24.18 -30.28
N LEU A 529 0.16 -23.47 -29.23
CA LEU A 529 0.04 -23.95 -27.86
C LEU A 529 -1.42 -24.25 -27.48
N SER A 530 -2.34 -23.33 -27.80
CA SER A 530 -3.77 -23.50 -27.49
C SER A 530 -4.42 -24.70 -28.19
N ALA A 531 -3.85 -25.13 -29.31
CA ALA A 531 -4.30 -26.26 -30.11
C ALA A 531 -3.78 -27.63 -29.63
N VAL A 532 -2.83 -27.67 -28.68
CA VAL A 532 -2.25 -28.91 -28.14
C VAL A 532 -2.82 -29.19 -26.76
N ASP A 533 -3.73 -30.17 -26.67
CA ASP A 533 -4.55 -30.45 -25.48
C ASP A 533 -3.76 -30.61 -24.19
N ARG A 534 -2.72 -31.45 -24.22
CA ARG A 534 -1.93 -31.77 -23.01
C ARG A 534 -1.33 -30.52 -22.35
N VAL A 535 -0.89 -29.56 -23.17
CA VAL A 535 -0.24 -28.34 -22.65
C VAL A 535 -1.29 -27.27 -22.35
N PHE A 536 -2.28 -27.12 -23.21
CA PHE A 536 -3.37 -26.16 -22.98
C PHE A 536 -4.11 -26.44 -21.66
N TYR A 537 -4.61 -27.66 -21.46
CA TYR A 537 -5.36 -27.98 -20.25
C TYR A 537 -4.47 -27.95 -19.01
N GLY A 538 -3.23 -28.46 -19.09
CA GLY A 538 -2.31 -28.40 -17.96
C GLY A 538 -2.02 -26.98 -17.50
N LEU A 539 -1.79 -26.05 -18.45
CA LEU A 539 -1.52 -24.65 -18.15
C LEU A 539 -2.76 -23.91 -17.62
N VAL A 540 -3.92 -24.08 -18.28
CA VAL A 540 -5.16 -23.37 -17.91
C VAL A 540 -5.70 -23.89 -16.57
N LEU A 541 -5.72 -25.21 -16.35
CA LEU A 541 -6.17 -25.78 -15.09
C LEU A 541 -5.25 -25.40 -13.93
N TYR A 542 -3.94 -25.35 -14.15
CA TYR A 542 -3.01 -24.88 -13.12
C TYR A 542 -3.23 -23.40 -12.78
N THR A 543 -3.45 -22.56 -13.79
CA THR A 543 -3.74 -21.14 -13.60
C THR A 543 -5.09 -20.92 -12.89
N LEU A 544 -6.11 -21.74 -13.17
CA LEU A 544 -7.39 -21.71 -12.45
C LEU A 544 -7.28 -22.23 -11.01
N TYR A 545 -6.54 -23.33 -10.81
CA TYR A 545 -6.22 -23.83 -9.48
C TYR A 545 -5.57 -22.73 -8.64
N PHE A 546 -4.66 -21.96 -9.22
CA PHE A 546 -4.01 -20.86 -8.51
C PHE A 546 -4.99 -19.81 -7.96
N ALA A 547 -6.14 -19.60 -8.60
CA ALA A 547 -7.14 -18.65 -8.14
C ALA A 547 -8.07 -19.20 -7.04
N ILE A 548 -8.15 -20.52 -6.86
CA ILE A 548 -9.19 -21.16 -6.04
C ILE A 548 -8.58 -22.07 -4.96
N GLY A 549 -7.57 -22.84 -5.31
CA GLY A 549 -6.97 -23.88 -4.49
C GLY A 549 -5.93 -23.35 -3.48
N PRO A 550 -5.53 -24.21 -2.53
CA PRO A 550 -4.54 -23.84 -1.52
C PRO A 550 -3.16 -23.62 -2.13
N TRP A 551 -2.49 -22.56 -1.70
CA TRP A 551 -1.16 -22.17 -2.13
C TRP A 551 -0.07 -22.85 -1.30
N THR A 552 -0.28 -22.91 0.01
CA THR A 552 0.60 -23.60 0.95
C THR A 552 -0.17 -24.05 2.18
N ILE A 553 0.25 -25.18 2.75
CA ILE A 553 -0.21 -25.70 4.04
C ILE A 553 1.03 -25.82 4.91
N GLY A 554 1.06 -25.14 6.05
CA GLY A 554 2.24 -25.09 6.91
C GLY A 554 1.97 -24.44 8.25
N GLU A 555 3.02 -24.31 9.04
CA GLU A 555 2.96 -23.73 10.39
C GLU A 555 2.95 -22.19 10.31
N ILE A 556 1.77 -21.65 10.02
CA ILE A 556 1.56 -20.20 9.78
C ILE A 556 1.81 -19.36 11.04
N ILE A 557 1.56 -19.99 12.19
CA ILE A 557 1.88 -19.52 13.54
C ILE A 557 2.54 -20.70 14.25
N GLU A 558 3.50 -20.44 15.13
CA GLU A 558 4.20 -21.46 15.93
C GLU A 558 3.18 -22.42 16.58
N ASP A 559 3.40 -23.72 16.39
CA ASP A 559 2.53 -24.83 16.80
C ASP A 559 1.12 -24.89 16.16
N HIS A 560 0.82 -24.03 15.17
CA HIS A 560 -0.50 -23.93 14.53
C HIS A 560 -0.41 -24.03 13.01
N THR A 561 -0.99 -25.11 12.47
CA THR A 561 -1.08 -25.31 11.02
C THR A 561 -2.19 -24.44 10.43
N GLY A 562 -1.89 -23.83 9.28
CA GLY A 562 -2.84 -23.05 8.49
C GLY A 562 -2.72 -23.33 7.00
N VAL A 563 -3.72 -22.85 6.25
CA VAL A 563 -3.82 -22.99 4.80
C VAL A 563 -4.01 -21.61 4.18
N ILE A 564 -3.13 -21.27 3.24
CA ILE A 564 -3.13 -19.97 2.57
C ILE A 564 -3.74 -20.12 1.17
N PHE A 565 -4.63 -19.19 0.82
CA PHE A 565 -5.23 -19.00 -0.50
C PHE A 565 -4.93 -17.59 -1.01
N VAL A 566 -5.25 -17.32 -2.28
CA VAL A 566 -5.19 -15.94 -2.80
C VAL A 566 -6.17 -15.01 -2.06
N TRP A 567 -7.33 -15.54 -1.69
CA TRP A 567 -8.46 -14.79 -1.14
C TRP A 567 -8.49 -14.77 0.40
N GLY A 568 -7.59 -15.50 1.07
CA GLY A 568 -7.50 -15.48 2.54
C GLY A 568 -6.70 -16.63 3.11
N THR A 569 -6.60 -16.68 4.43
CA THR A 569 -5.84 -17.69 5.19
C THR A 569 -6.70 -18.27 6.30
N PHE A 570 -6.68 -19.60 6.45
CA PHE A 570 -7.33 -20.29 7.56
C PHE A 570 -6.29 -20.80 8.54
N ILE A 571 -6.50 -20.57 9.83
CA ILE A 571 -5.66 -21.08 10.93
C ILE A 571 -6.59 -21.63 12.00
N GLY A 572 -6.61 -22.95 12.18
CA GLY A 572 -7.67 -23.60 12.97
C GLY A 572 -9.06 -23.26 12.42
N ASN A 573 -9.94 -22.71 13.28
CA ASN A 573 -11.30 -22.28 12.92
C ASN A 573 -11.39 -20.79 12.55
N MET A 574 -10.25 -20.08 12.46
CA MET A 574 -10.22 -18.64 12.20
C MET A 574 -9.91 -18.36 10.73
N TYR A 575 -10.54 -17.33 10.18
CA TYR A 575 -10.36 -16.87 8.81
C TYR A 575 -9.82 -15.45 8.77
N LEU A 576 -8.75 -15.25 8.00
CA LEU A 576 -8.18 -13.95 7.69
C LEU A 576 -8.43 -13.62 6.22
N PRO A 577 -9.14 -12.52 5.87
CA PRO A 577 -9.33 -12.12 4.49
C PRO A 577 -8.02 -11.81 3.76
N GLY A 578 -8.01 -12.08 2.46
CA GLY A 578 -6.87 -11.84 1.59
C GLY A 578 -6.57 -10.35 1.43
N GLY A 579 -5.39 -9.94 1.89
CA GLY A 579 -4.81 -8.62 1.63
C GLY A 579 -3.62 -8.73 0.68
N LEU A 580 -2.42 -8.85 1.26
CA LEU A 580 -1.17 -8.96 0.51
C LEU A 580 -1.08 -10.24 -0.35
N THR A 581 -1.88 -11.27 -0.05
CA THR A 581 -1.98 -12.48 -0.86
C THR A 581 -2.31 -12.18 -2.33
N TYR A 582 -3.14 -11.17 -2.62
CA TYR A 582 -3.42 -10.74 -3.99
C TYR A 582 -2.20 -10.14 -4.69
N ALA A 583 -1.34 -9.41 -3.97
CA ALA A 583 -0.09 -8.88 -4.54
C ALA A 583 0.87 -10.01 -4.93
N TYR A 584 1.02 -11.01 -4.05
CA TYR A 584 1.78 -12.23 -4.36
C TYR A 584 1.16 -13.00 -5.54
N GLY A 585 -0.17 -12.99 -5.64
CA GLY A 585 -0.93 -13.55 -6.74
C GLY A 585 -0.58 -12.90 -8.07
N PHE A 586 -0.67 -11.58 -8.10
CA PHE A 586 -0.31 -10.75 -9.24
C PHE A 586 1.14 -11.02 -9.68
N LEU A 587 2.10 -10.96 -8.75
CA LEU A 587 3.51 -11.20 -9.05
C LEU A 587 3.76 -12.64 -9.55
N GLN A 588 3.08 -13.65 -8.99
CA GLN A 588 3.19 -15.02 -9.48
C GLN A 588 2.63 -15.19 -10.90
N LEU A 589 1.53 -14.53 -11.24
CA LEU A 589 0.99 -14.56 -12.59
C LEU A 589 1.93 -13.85 -13.57
N LEU A 590 2.44 -12.68 -13.18
CA LEU A 590 3.31 -11.84 -14.01
C LEU A 590 4.70 -12.45 -14.23
N CYS A 591 5.34 -12.93 -13.16
CA CYS A 591 6.74 -13.37 -13.19
C CYS A 591 6.92 -14.87 -13.47
N PHE A 592 5.86 -15.67 -13.34
CA PHE A 592 5.95 -17.12 -13.59
C PHE A 592 4.95 -17.60 -14.64
N HIS A 593 3.65 -17.42 -14.47
CA HIS A 593 2.65 -18.01 -15.37
C HIS A 593 2.73 -17.44 -16.80
N LEU A 594 2.81 -16.12 -16.95
CA LEU A 594 2.94 -15.48 -18.26
C LEU A 594 4.27 -15.87 -18.96
N PRO A 595 5.44 -15.79 -18.30
CA PRO A 595 6.70 -16.28 -18.86
C PRO A 595 6.67 -17.78 -19.22
N LEU A 596 6.12 -18.64 -18.34
CA LEU A 596 5.98 -20.07 -18.62
C LEU A 596 5.15 -20.29 -19.89
N THR A 597 4.03 -19.59 -20.04
CA THR A 597 3.17 -19.66 -21.24
C THR A 597 3.96 -19.33 -22.51
N ILE A 598 4.72 -18.23 -22.47
CA ILE A 598 5.54 -17.76 -23.60
C ILE A 598 6.65 -18.79 -23.94
N ILE A 599 7.32 -19.34 -22.93
CA ILE A 599 8.38 -20.34 -23.10
C ILE A 599 7.82 -21.63 -23.71
N LEU A 600 6.72 -22.16 -23.15
CA LEU A 600 6.07 -23.38 -23.64
C LEU A 600 5.55 -23.17 -25.07
N ALA A 601 4.97 -22.01 -25.39
CA ALA A 601 4.50 -21.68 -26.73
C ALA A 601 5.65 -21.67 -27.73
N HIS A 602 6.81 -21.14 -27.33
CA HIS A 602 8.01 -21.17 -28.15
C HIS A 602 8.53 -22.60 -28.37
N HIS A 603 8.52 -23.43 -27.33
CA HIS A 603 9.00 -24.82 -27.39
C HIS A 603 8.12 -25.71 -28.27
N ILE A 604 6.78 -25.65 -28.14
CA ILE A 604 5.86 -26.42 -29.00
C ILE A 604 6.00 -26.00 -30.45
N ASP A 605 6.05 -24.70 -30.70
CA ASP A 605 6.19 -24.16 -32.05
C ASP A 605 7.50 -24.60 -32.73
N ARG A 606 8.61 -24.65 -31.99
CA ARG A 606 9.84 -25.25 -32.51
C ARG A 606 9.66 -26.73 -32.81
N ARG A 607 9.06 -27.48 -31.89
CA ARG A 607 8.82 -28.91 -32.11
C ARG A 607 7.98 -29.20 -33.34
N LEU A 608 6.96 -28.37 -33.61
CA LEU A 608 6.17 -28.45 -34.84
C LEU A 608 7.03 -28.20 -36.08
N ARG A 609 7.91 -27.18 -36.05
CA ARG A 609 8.86 -26.91 -37.15
C ARG A 609 9.87 -28.04 -37.36
N ASP A 610 10.38 -28.65 -36.29
CA ASP A 610 11.34 -29.76 -36.38
C ASP A 610 10.70 -30.99 -37.03
N VAL A 611 9.39 -31.19 -36.85
CA VAL A 611 8.61 -32.24 -37.55
C VAL A 611 8.41 -31.89 -39.03
N GLU A 612 8.11 -30.62 -39.35
CA GLU A 612 7.94 -30.16 -40.74
C GLU A 612 9.25 -30.18 -41.54
N CYS A 613 10.36 -29.83 -40.91
CA CYS A 613 11.68 -29.73 -41.51
C CYS A 613 12.73 -30.28 -40.54
N PRO A 614 13.04 -31.59 -40.61
CA PRO A 614 14.04 -32.21 -39.75
C PRO A 614 15.41 -31.56 -39.98
N SER A 615 15.89 -30.79 -39.00
CA SER A 615 17.22 -30.16 -39.07
C SER A 615 18.33 -31.21 -38.92
N ARG A 616 19.39 -31.13 -39.74
CA ARG A 616 20.62 -31.92 -39.56
C ARG A 616 21.46 -31.33 -38.42
N VAL A 617 21.72 -32.16 -37.41
CA VAL A 617 22.65 -31.98 -36.27
C VAL A 617 22.42 -30.72 -35.42
N LEU A 618 21.67 -30.86 -34.32
CA LEU A 618 21.60 -29.84 -33.27
C LEU A 618 22.91 -29.80 -32.47
N SER A 619 23.56 -28.64 -32.40
CA SER A 619 24.69 -28.42 -31.49
C SER A 619 24.24 -28.54 -30.02
N LYS A 620 25.08 -29.13 -29.16
CA LYS A 620 24.86 -29.19 -27.69
C LYS A 620 24.59 -27.79 -27.10
N PHE A 621 25.24 -26.77 -27.63
CA PHE A 621 25.04 -25.37 -27.25
C PHE A 621 23.59 -24.90 -27.48
N HIS A 622 22.99 -25.25 -28.63
CA HIS A 622 21.60 -24.89 -28.95
C HIS A 622 20.59 -25.57 -28.02
N THR A 623 20.91 -26.76 -27.50
CA THR A 623 20.06 -27.48 -26.55
C THR A 623 20.09 -26.82 -25.17
N VAL A 624 21.26 -26.35 -24.71
CA VAL A 624 21.40 -25.62 -23.45
C VAL A 624 20.66 -24.29 -23.49
N TRP A 625 20.83 -23.50 -24.55
CA TRP A 625 20.09 -22.23 -24.73
C TRP A 625 18.58 -22.41 -24.79
N ARG A 626 18.09 -23.58 -25.21
CA ARG A 626 16.66 -23.91 -25.23
C ARG A 626 16.09 -24.10 -23.83
N LEU A 627 16.88 -24.63 -22.89
CA LEU A 627 16.48 -24.90 -21.51
C LEU A 627 16.70 -23.71 -20.58
N LEU A 628 17.56 -22.76 -20.96
CA LEU A 628 17.90 -21.62 -20.11
C LEU A 628 16.66 -20.82 -19.60
N PRO A 629 15.67 -20.45 -20.43
CA PRO A 629 14.50 -19.70 -19.93
C PRO A 629 13.66 -20.47 -18.90
N ILE A 630 13.52 -21.79 -19.07
CA ILE A 630 12.77 -22.61 -18.10
C ILE A 630 13.55 -22.75 -16.78
N LEU A 631 14.87 -22.88 -16.87
CA LEU A 631 15.74 -22.94 -15.69
C LEU A 631 15.71 -21.65 -14.89
N ILE A 632 15.65 -20.49 -15.55
CA ILE A 632 15.55 -19.17 -14.89
C ILE A 632 14.26 -19.09 -14.06
N ILE A 633 13.10 -19.45 -14.62
CA ILE A 633 11.84 -19.36 -13.87
C ILE A 633 11.74 -20.43 -12.78
N ILE A 634 12.38 -21.59 -12.95
CA ILE A 634 12.50 -22.61 -11.90
C ILE A 634 13.39 -22.10 -10.76
N LEU A 635 14.54 -21.50 -11.08
CA LEU A 635 15.43 -20.90 -10.09
C LEU A 635 14.72 -19.81 -9.29
N LEU A 636 13.93 -18.96 -9.95
CA LEU A 636 13.09 -17.97 -9.27
C LEU A 636 12.15 -18.63 -8.25
N GLN A 637 11.48 -19.73 -8.61
CA GLN A 637 10.59 -20.44 -7.68
C GLN A 637 11.34 -21.15 -6.55
N LEU A 638 12.57 -21.63 -6.79
CA LEU A 638 13.44 -22.18 -5.75
C LEU A 638 13.84 -21.12 -4.74
N VAL A 639 14.24 -19.94 -5.20
CA VAL A 639 14.60 -18.80 -4.32
C VAL A 639 13.38 -18.34 -3.52
N LEU A 640 12.22 -18.17 -4.17
CA LEU A 640 10.99 -17.79 -3.47
C LEU A 640 10.49 -18.88 -2.51
N GLY A 641 10.70 -20.15 -2.87
CA GLY A 641 10.47 -21.29 -1.98
C GLY A 641 11.40 -21.27 -0.77
N TYR A 642 12.68 -20.95 -0.95
CA TYR A 642 13.61 -20.83 0.16
C TYR A 642 13.20 -19.75 1.17
N PHE A 643 12.71 -18.59 0.71
CA PHE A 643 12.16 -17.59 1.65
C PHE A 643 10.92 -18.09 2.40
N LEU A 644 10.04 -18.83 1.72
CA LEU A 644 8.87 -19.44 2.37
C LEU A 644 9.30 -20.50 3.41
N TYR A 645 10.37 -21.25 3.14
CA TYR A 645 10.95 -22.23 4.05
C TYR A 645 11.46 -21.58 5.34
N LEU A 646 12.19 -20.47 5.22
CA LEU A 646 12.76 -19.77 6.37
C LEU A 646 11.68 -19.28 7.34
N GLU A 647 10.49 -18.98 6.84
CA GLU A 647 9.39 -18.44 7.66
C GLU A 647 8.44 -19.53 8.19
N TYR A 648 8.07 -20.48 7.35
CA TYR A 648 6.99 -21.44 7.61
C TYR A 648 7.47 -22.90 7.70
N GLY A 649 8.78 -23.13 7.61
CA GLY A 649 9.40 -24.44 7.79
C GLY A 649 9.22 -25.40 6.61
N THR A 650 9.50 -26.68 6.88
CA THR A 650 9.56 -27.74 5.85
C THR A 650 8.19 -28.12 5.30
N THR A 651 7.16 -28.20 6.16
CA THR A 651 5.79 -28.56 5.80
C THR A 651 5.23 -27.61 4.75
N ALA A 652 5.46 -26.31 4.92
CA ALA A 652 5.02 -25.26 4.02
C ALA A 652 5.56 -25.39 2.60
N ILE A 653 6.74 -25.99 2.42
CA ILE A 653 7.36 -26.23 1.10
C ILE A 653 6.94 -27.55 0.49
N LEU A 654 6.87 -28.61 1.31
CA LEU A 654 6.42 -29.93 0.86
C LEU A 654 4.97 -29.86 0.36
N LEU A 655 4.13 -29.07 1.05
CA LEU A 655 2.74 -28.84 0.70
C LEU A 655 2.54 -27.44 0.08
N CYS A 656 3.34 -27.10 -0.94
CA CYS A 656 3.30 -25.79 -1.61
C CYS A 656 2.93 -25.86 -3.10
N PRO A 657 1.65 -26.04 -3.46
CA PRO A 657 1.21 -25.95 -4.86
C PRO A 657 1.65 -24.65 -5.57
N LEU A 658 1.82 -23.55 -4.82
CA LEU A 658 2.32 -22.28 -5.35
C LEU A 658 3.80 -22.32 -5.75
N ARG A 659 4.69 -22.93 -4.96
CA ARG A 659 6.15 -22.91 -5.20
C ARG A 659 6.64 -24.23 -5.79
N THR A 660 6.63 -25.29 -4.99
CA THR A 660 7.07 -26.63 -5.44
C THR A 660 6.17 -27.17 -6.54
N GLY A 661 4.85 -26.91 -6.46
CA GLY A 661 3.91 -27.21 -7.54
C GLY A 661 4.23 -26.48 -8.85
N SER A 662 4.62 -25.20 -8.79
CA SER A 662 5.07 -24.44 -9.97
C SER A 662 6.29 -25.09 -10.64
N ILE A 663 7.27 -25.53 -9.85
CA ILE A 663 8.46 -26.24 -10.37
C ILE A 663 8.06 -27.54 -11.07
N ILE A 664 7.20 -28.34 -10.42
CA ILE A 664 6.71 -29.62 -10.97
C ILE A 664 5.95 -29.37 -12.27
N VAL A 665 5.04 -28.39 -12.32
CA VAL A 665 4.24 -28.08 -13.51
C VAL A 665 5.13 -27.58 -14.65
N ALA A 666 6.09 -26.70 -14.39
CA ALA A 666 7.04 -26.23 -15.39
C ALA A 666 7.83 -27.41 -15.99
N ALA A 667 8.39 -28.27 -15.13
CA ALA A 667 9.15 -29.44 -15.56
C ALA A 667 8.27 -30.44 -16.32
N ALA A 668 7.08 -30.76 -15.81
CA ALA A 668 6.15 -31.73 -16.42
C ALA A 668 5.63 -31.26 -17.78
N LEU A 669 5.25 -29.98 -17.91
CA LEU A 669 4.81 -29.42 -19.19
C LEU A 669 5.95 -29.36 -20.20
N SER A 670 7.16 -28.94 -19.79
CA SER A 670 8.33 -28.96 -20.66
C SER A 670 8.71 -30.37 -21.10
N TYR A 671 8.67 -31.34 -20.18
CA TYR A 671 8.92 -32.76 -20.48
C TYR A 671 7.86 -33.33 -21.42
N SER A 672 6.58 -33.05 -21.17
CA SER A 672 5.46 -33.41 -22.05
C SER A 672 5.67 -32.85 -23.46
N ILE A 673 6.15 -31.61 -23.59
CA ILE A 673 6.51 -31.03 -24.89
C ILE A 673 7.69 -31.73 -25.52
N ALA A 674 8.68 -32.20 -24.78
CA ALA A 674 9.82 -32.91 -25.36
C ALA A 674 9.43 -34.32 -25.84
N THR A 675 8.53 -35.01 -25.14
CA THR A 675 8.29 -36.46 -25.31
C THR A 675 6.95 -36.84 -25.95
N MET A 676 5.93 -35.95 -25.98
CA MET A 676 4.60 -36.32 -26.50
C MET A 676 4.66 -36.86 -27.95
N PRO A 677 3.90 -37.88 -28.35
CA PRO A 677 3.92 -38.36 -29.72
C PRO A 677 3.57 -37.26 -30.75
N VAL A 678 4.11 -37.36 -31.97
CA VAL A 678 3.82 -36.40 -33.06
C VAL A 678 2.32 -36.33 -33.37
N SER A 679 1.57 -37.41 -33.09
CA SER A 679 0.10 -37.42 -33.19
C SER A 679 -0.58 -36.32 -32.37
N CYS A 680 0.00 -35.92 -31.23
CA CYS A 680 -0.52 -34.82 -30.40
C CYS A 680 -0.40 -33.45 -31.08
N LEU A 681 0.48 -33.31 -32.08
CA LEU A 681 0.66 -32.06 -32.85
C LEU A 681 -0.25 -31.99 -34.08
N ARG A 682 -0.94 -33.07 -34.45
CA ARG A 682 -1.78 -33.15 -35.67
C ARG A 682 -2.82 -32.05 -35.77
N SER A 683 -3.48 -31.69 -34.66
CA SER A 683 -4.49 -30.64 -34.70
C SER A 683 -3.88 -29.29 -35.09
N ALA A 684 -2.77 -28.90 -34.45
CA ALA A 684 -2.03 -27.70 -34.80
C ALA A 684 -1.48 -27.78 -36.24
N ALA A 685 -0.92 -28.93 -36.63
CA ALA A 685 -0.36 -29.14 -37.95
C ALA A 685 -1.39 -29.01 -39.08
N SER A 686 -2.63 -29.48 -38.87
CA SER A 686 -3.71 -29.40 -39.86
C SER A 686 -4.10 -27.98 -40.28
N VAL A 687 -3.74 -26.99 -39.45
CA VAL A 687 -4.01 -25.56 -39.67
C VAL A 687 -2.76 -24.85 -40.18
N TRP A 688 -1.59 -25.15 -39.61
CA TRP A 688 -0.37 -24.39 -39.86
C TRP A 688 0.58 -25.03 -40.89
N CYS A 689 0.45 -26.33 -41.19
CA CYS A 689 1.30 -27.06 -42.13
C CYS A 689 0.61 -27.24 -43.51
N PRO A 690 1.21 -26.82 -44.63
CA PRO A 690 0.62 -26.92 -45.98
C PRO A 690 0.43 -28.35 -46.53
N ASN A 691 1.33 -29.28 -46.20
CA ASN A 691 1.46 -30.55 -46.93
C ASN A 691 0.75 -31.75 -46.26
N GLY A 692 -0.05 -31.53 -45.20
CA GLY A 692 -0.76 -32.63 -44.51
C GLY A 692 0.13 -33.69 -43.85
N ALA A 693 1.45 -33.51 -43.87
CA ALA A 693 2.45 -34.54 -43.59
C ALA A 693 2.71 -34.78 -42.10
N ILE A 694 1.68 -35.20 -41.36
CA ILE A 694 1.90 -36.13 -40.25
C ILE A 694 1.16 -37.40 -40.64
N ASP A 695 1.79 -38.17 -41.53
CA ASP A 695 1.28 -39.48 -41.94
C ASP A 695 1.10 -40.40 -40.73
N ASN A 696 0.15 -41.32 -40.84
CA ASN A 696 -0.25 -42.23 -39.77
C ASN A 696 0.82 -43.27 -39.37
N ASN A 697 2.01 -43.26 -40.00
CA ASN A 697 2.96 -44.38 -39.99
C ASN A 697 4.25 -44.19 -39.19
N ASN A 698 4.25 -43.42 -38.09
CA ASN A 698 5.32 -43.55 -37.10
C ASN A 698 4.96 -44.63 -36.07
N ALA A 699 4.80 -45.85 -36.56
CA ALA A 699 5.04 -47.05 -35.77
C ALA A 699 6.55 -47.34 -35.83
N ILE A 700 7.16 -47.34 -34.64
CA ILE A 700 8.38 -48.04 -34.24
C ILE A 700 9.24 -48.61 -35.39
N GLN A 701 10.45 -48.09 -35.52
CA GLN A 701 11.67 -48.92 -35.50
C GLN A 701 12.70 -48.26 -34.59
#